data_AF-A0A962NJY5-F1
#
_entry.id   AF-A0A962NJY5-F1
#
_cell.length_a   1.000
_cell.length_b   1.000
_cell.length_c   1.000
_cell.angle_alpha   90.00
_cell.angle_beta   90.00
_cell.angle_gamma   90.00
#
_symmetry.space_group_name_H-M   'P 1'
#
loop_
_entity.id
_entity.type
_entity.pdbx_description
1 polymer ?
#
loop_
_entity_poly.entity_id
_entity_poly.type
_entity_poly.pdbx_seq_one_letter_code
_entity_poly.pdbx_strand_id
1 'polypeptide(L)'
;MESTPTLEYLQGSKHHHSTVTGDGSQTSKLILVTGMHRSGTSALAGLLHQSGVSAGPELIPAQAGVNDKGFFEDPRVVALNDRIFSAFFASWLEPENLPTQWWTTALAAAYLAEIQDLLRLKISERTTEAAPVQLLIKDPRLMFLYPLWQEAADKLGLNTHYVLICRSMESVVASLQHRDDLPPAAGKLLWMRYMLQALPLLTAGRASCCTYERVLNDSAKVVRELSEELRINVGEPPRGFITAKLNHHHCSFEDLTCRKIYDAVVHEDTEALIHWRAVLSVADEFYQPLQSIQAQLIRDHGEGLIQAKDQIRKLESSVRKHQQHIELQTSQARAHCDNQASLNAQIYALRAELQFSLSREKALQDKLRLTEKKLDAHVCGLAPAVSDDVVYEAAIDLRVLNNAHSKIASSILQRGRERAAPLRILEVGCSSGYLGKFLKSAGHEVWGIETQPIAVARASKCLDYVYPGTVQSFIIDHESENQRFDIIIFGDVLEHLADPADILRACRKLLTHSGEILASVPNVSHEAVRLMLLEGRWEYQKTGIMDQTHLRFFSRDTLVSLFTETGYKITSMDTVTLPLSNVDIGISADIYRETRHLPFDDDKDVFQFVVTVMPAADDRPDNTRFVSRQLSHVLCLLPLPDSSLADIRLRQPLARFSQLYGGQIRTGSVYSPDPDDIHWADVVILQRESSSYVLNLMQEMQDLGKFVVFEIDDLLLDVPAYLTVHEHCKQMKPWLEEALQQADAVTVSTLPLMKAVSAYNDNVFLCPNCSETAHTPVNQYDAPDATITLLVASSDTVRVDFIVSALKRIQQDFPAVRVIGIGPPGEYLRRTGINVETYPMMEYDHFKAFLATLENVVGIIPLDDSAFNRCKSAIKFFDFAVHGIPSICSDVQPYNDVIENGQNGLLSANTEDDWVAAISAMVAGPLRKAVAHRAMQFTQREFNLNRVAAAWHDVLDNRKKLQRLPAEPLRLPTVLGPSRRKLLAHLLTPASYYYAFRILRVNGLDQLVNRIKSVM
;
A
#
# COMPACT_ATOMS: atom_id res chain seq x y z
N MET A 1 -49.60 9.62 -13.00
CA MET A 1 -49.77 10.43 -11.78
C MET A 1 -50.20 9.48 -10.70
N GLU A 2 -49.31 9.15 -9.77
CA GLU A 2 -49.68 8.78 -8.40
C GLU A 2 -48.42 8.90 -7.55
N SER A 3 -48.57 9.66 -6.47
CA SER A 3 -47.56 10.33 -5.68
C SER A 3 -47.03 9.44 -4.56
N THR A 4 -45.71 9.47 -4.41
CA THR A 4 -44.89 8.93 -3.32
C THR A 4 -45.42 9.34 -1.94
N PRO A 5 -45.49 8.43 -0.94
CA PRO A 5 -45.71 8.80 0.45
C PRO A 5 -44.38 9.15 1.15
N THR A 6 -44.36 10.34 1.74
CA THR A 6 -43.34 10.87 2.66
C THR A 6 -43.32 10.12 4.00
N LEU A 7 -42.11 9.83 4.50
CA LEU A 7 -41.83 9.28 5.83
C LEU A 7 -42.02 10.35 6.92
N GLU A 8 -43.18 10.33 7.59
CA GLU A 8 -43.35 10.88 8.93
C GLU A 8 -42.95 9.83 9.97
N TYR A 9 -41.83 10.03 10.67
CA TYR A 9 -41.54 9.32 11.92
C TYR A 9 -40.88 10.29 12.90
N LEU A 10 -41.70 10.82 13.81
CA LEU A 10 -41.43 11.37 15.16
C LEU A 10 -42.51 12.42 15.52
N GLN A 11 -43.77 11.98 15.53
CA GLN A 11 -44.79 12.57 16.42
C GLN A 11 -45.44 11.45 17.22
N GLY A 12 -45.18 11.47 18.52
CA GLY A 12 -45.74 10.62 19.56
C GLY A 12 -44.92 10.86 20.81
N SER A 13 -45.42 11.39 21.93
CA SER A 13 -46.81 11.53 22.36
C SER A 13 -46.85 12.64 23.41
N LYS A 14 -47.89 13.49 23.34
CA LYS A 14 -48.31 14.31 24.49
C LYS A 14 -48.69 13.37 25.63
N HIS A 15 -47.78 13.16 26.59
CA HIS A 15 -48.19 12.58 27.86
C HIS A 15 -48.92 13.63 28.68
N HIS A 16 -50.15 13.26 29.05
CA HIS A 16 -51.05 13.99 29.91
C HIS A 16 -50.36 14.54 31.17
N HIS A 17 -50.71 15.79 31.51
CA HIS A 17 -50.75 16.21 32.90
C HIS A 17 -51.68 15.29 33.68
N SER A 18 -51.12 14.27 34.33
CA SER A 18 -51.70 13.71 35.53
C SER A 18 -51.25 14.57 36.71
N THR A 19 -52.17 15.41 37.19
CA THR A 19 -52.11 15.94 38.55
C THR A 19 -52.19 14.77 39.53
N VAL A 20 -51.04 14.21 39.90
CA VAL A 20 -50.89 13.50 41.16
C VAL A 20 -50.38 14.52 42.16
N THR A 21 -51.32 15.11 42.89
CA THR A 21 -51.05 15.74 44.18
C THR A 21 -50.55 14.65 45.13
N GLY A 22 -49.24 14.60 45.31
CA GLY A 22 -48.56 13.68 46.24
C GLY A 22 -47.21 14.26 46.62
N ASP A 23 -47.17 14.82 47.83
CA ASP A 23 -46.06 15.15 48.72
C ASP A 23 -44.64 15.36 48.16
N GLY A 24 -44.03 16.48 48.55
CA GLY A 24 -42.70 16.95 48.15
C GLY A 24 -41.56 16.11 48.73
N SER A 25 -41.44 14.85 48.29
CA SER A 25 -40.24 14.05 48.52
C SER A 25 -39.13 14.49 47.55
N GLN A 26 -38.03 15.02 48.10
CA GLN A 26 -36.87 15.39 47.30
C GLN A 26 -36.37 14.14 46.54
N THR A 27 -36.26 14.22 45.21
CA THR A 27 -35.77 13.13 44.37
C THR A 27 -34.25 13.07 44.39
N SER A 28 -33.67 11.87 44.41
CA SER A 28 -32.22 11.67 44.31
C SER A 28 -31.65 12.31 43.05
N LYS A 29 -30.65 13.18 43.20
CA LYS A 29 -30.04 13.98 42.14
C LYS A 29 -28.64 13.47 41.78
N LEU A 30 -28.37 13.38 40.49
CA LEU A 30 -27.03 13.22 39.93
C LEU A 30 -26.66 14.51 39.17
N ILE A 31 -25.66 15.22 39.68
CA ILE A 31 -25.15 16.45 39.09
C ILE A 31 -23.88 16.11 38.30
N LEU A 32 -23.91 16.34 36.99
CA LEU A 32 -22.78 16.09 36.10
C LEU A 32 -22.16 17.42 35.69
N VAL A 33 -21.04 17.80 36.32
CA VAL A 33 -20.31 19.02 35.95
C VAL A 33 -19.43 18.73 34.74
N THR A 34 -19.69 19.43 33.65
CA THR A 34 -18.98 19.24 32.38
C THR A 34 -18.72 20.57 31.69
N GLY A 35 -17.91 20.55 30.64
CA GLY A 35 -17.33 21.72 30.00
C GLY A 35 -16.12 21.32 29.18
N MET A 36 -15.62 22.21 28.33
CA MET A 36 -14.33 21.99 27.67
C MET A 36 -13.22 21.80 28.73
N HIS A 37 -12.16 21.03 28.45
CA HIS A 37 -11.02 20.98 29.36
C HIS A 37 -10.52 22.41 29.64
N ARG A 38 -10.23 22.73 30.92
CA ARG A 38 -9.77 24.07 31.37
C ARG A 38 -10.81 25.20 31.31
N SER A 39 -12.09 24.87 31.08
CA SER A 39 -13.22 25.82 31.17
C SER A 39 -13.62 26.21 32.60
N GLY A 40 -12.96 25.67 33.63
CA GLY A 40 -13.29 25.93 35.03
C GLY A 40 -14.11 24.83 35.72
N THR A 41 -14.31 23.68 35.06
CA THR A 41 -15.09 22.54 35.57
C THR A 41 -14.66 22.09 36.97
N SER A 42 -13.36 22.12 37.25
CA SER A 42 -12.83 21.75 38.58
C SER A 42 -13.13 22.80 39.64
N ALA A 43 -13.15 24.09 39.28
CA ALA A 43 -13.51 25.16 40.21
C ALA A 43 -14.97 25.06 40.62
N LEU A 44 -15.87 24.83 39.65
CA LEU A 44 -17.30 24.65 39.92
C LEU A 44 -17.60 23.36 40.67
N ALA A 45 -16.98 22.23 40.29
CA ALA A 45 -17.15 20.97 41.00
C ALA A 45 -16.64 21.06 42.45
N GLY A 46 -15.48 21.69 42.68
CA GLY A 46 -14.97 21.91 44.03
C GLY A 46 -15.89 22.81 44.86
N LEU A 47 -16.46 23.84 44.25
CA LEU A 47 -17.40 24.74 44.91
C LEU A 47 -18.67 24.02 45.36
N LEU A 48 -19.30 23.24 44.45
CA LEU A 48 -20.46 22.42 44.78
C LEU A 48 -20.13 21.34 45.82
N HIS A 49 -18.93 20.75 45.74
CA HIS A 49 -18.51 19.74 46.68
C HIS A 49 -18.36 20.28 48.11
N GLN A 50 -17.68 21.42 48.25
CA GLN A 50 -17.49 22.08 49.55
C GLN A 50 -18.77 22.69 50.09
N SER A 51 -19.70 23.03 49.21
CA SER A 51 -21.05 23.46 49.59
C SER A 51 -21.99 22.29 49.92
N GLY A 52 -21.54 21.03 49.91
CA GLY A 52 -22.29 19.89 50.46
C GLY A 52 -22.80 18.87 49.46
N VAL A 53 -22.49 18.98 48.17
CA VAL A 53 -22.79 17.93 47.18
C VAL A 53 -21.68 16.87 47.18
N SER A 54 -22.01 15.59 47.30
CA SER A 54 -20.97 14.57 47.48
C SER A 54 -20.30 14.18 46.14
N ALA A 55 -19.00 14.49 46.00
CA ALA A 55 -18.16 14.02 44.88
C ALA A 55 -17.54 12.63 45.13
N GLY A 56 -17.68 12.09 46.35
CA GLY A 56 -17.03 10.86 46.82
C GLY A 56 -15.72 11.10 47.58
N PRO A 57 -15.18 10.06 48.25
CA PRO A 57 -14.03 10.17 49.14
C PRO A 57 -12.67 10.15 48.41
N GLU A 58 -12.61 9.53 47.23
CA GLU A 58 -11.38 9.38 46.44
C GLU A 58 -11.41 10.33 45.24
N LEU A 59 -10.75 11.48 45.38
CA LEU A 59 -10.62 12.48 44.32
C LEU A 59 -9.16 12.62 43.89
N ILE A 60 -8.93 12.84 42.59
CA ILE A 60 -7.59 13.06 42.04
C ILE A 60 -6.94 14.27 42.75
N PRO A 61 -5.73 14.11 43.34
CA PRO A 61 -5.09 15.13 44.15
C PRO A 61 -4.70 16.37 43.33
N ALA A 62 -4.50 17.50 44.03
CA ALA A 62 -4.00 18.72 43.40
C ALA A 62 -2.60 18.51 42.82
N GLN A 63 -2.34 19.13 41.67
CA GLN A 63 -1.04 19.09 41.01
C GLN A 63 -0.51 20.51 40.84
N ALA A 64 0.63 20.80 41.49
CA ALA A 64 1.23 22.12 41.50
C ALA A 64 1.54 22.62 40.08
N GLY A 65 1.11 23.85 39.76
CA GLY A 65 1.31 24.48 38.44
C GLY A 65 0.36 23.98 37.34
N VAL A 66 -0.50 23.01 37.65
CA VAL A 66 -1.45 22.43 36.69
C VAL A 66 -2.89 22.61 37.17
N ASN A 67 -3.17 22.32 38.45
CA ASN A 67 -4.43 22.64 39.12
C ASN A 67 -4.23 22.58 40.64
N ASP A 68 -3.87 23.72 41.23
CA ASP A 68 -3.44 23.85 42.63
C ASP A 68 -4.55 23.55 43.65
N LYS A 69 -5.82 23.46 43.23
CA LYS A 69 -6.97 23.24 44.12
C LYS A 69 -7.57 21.84 44.04
N GLY A 70 -7.02 20.96 43.19
CA GLY A 70 -7.53 19.61 42.97
C GLY A 70 -8.45 19.51 41.74
N PHE A 71 -8.50 18.34 41.13
CA PHE A 71 -9.26 18.13 39.89
C PHE A 71 -10.75 17.87 40.13
N PHE A 72 -11.11 17.41 41.33
CA PHE A 72 -12.45 17.00 41.74
C PHE A 72 -13.05 15.94 40.81
N GLU A 73 -12.18 15.14 40.19
CA GLU A 73 -12.53 13.97 39.39
C GLU A 73 -12.32 12.72 40.24
N ASP A 74 -13.24 11.77 40.14
CA ASP A 74 -13.06 10.44 40.72
C ASP A 74 -12.21 9.60 39.76
N PRO A 75 -11.06 9.05 40.18
CA PRO A 75 -10.17 8.30 39.30
C PRO A 75 -10.83 7.07 38.69
N ARG A 76 -11.86 6.49 39.33
CA ARG A 76 -12.61 5.35 38.82
C ARG A 76 -13.55 5.77 37.68
N VAL A 77 -14.15 6.95 37.79
CA VAL A 77 -14.94 7.56 36.70
C VAL A 77 -14.03 7.88 35.51
N VAL A 78 -12.87 8.47 35.78
CA VAL A 78 -11.88 8.83 34.75
C VAL A 78 -11.42 7.57 34.01
N ALA A 79 -11.02 6.52 34.74
CA ALA A 79 -10.57 5.26 34.16
C ALA A 79 -11.68 4.55 33.38
N LEU A 80 -12.94 4.59 33.86
CA LEU A 80 -14.08 4.04 33.13
C LEU A 80 -14.33 4.80 31.83
N ASN A 81 -14.33 6.14 31.87
CA ASN A 81 -14.49 6.96 30.68
C ASN A 81 -13.35 6.76 29.67
N ASP A 82 -12.10 6.63 30.12
CA ASP A 82 -10.95 6.29 29.25
C ASP A 82 -11.13 4.94 28.58
N ARG A 83 -11.63 3.93 29.30
CA ARG A 83 -11.93 2.62 28.72
C ARG A 83 -13.05 2.70 27.69
N ILE A 84 -14.10 3.47 27.95
CA ILE A 84 -15.19 3.68 26.98
C ILE A 84 -14.63 4.34 25.72
N PHE A 85 -13.93 5.48 25.83
CA PHE A 85 -13.30 6.14 24.69
C PHE A 85 -12.35 5.20 23.92
N SER A 86 -11.49 4.48 24.62
CA SER A 86 -10.54 3.52 24.03
C SER A 86 -11.21 2.32 23.34
N ALA A 87 -12.41 1.92 23.80
CA ALA A 87 -13.18 0.85 23.18
C ALA A 87 -13.72 1.27 21.80
N PHE A 88 -13.98 2.56 21.61
CA PHE A 88 -14.41 3.16 20.35
C PHE A 88 -13.27 3.85 19.58
N PHE A 89 -12.00 3.61 19.95
CA PHE A 89 -10.83 4.27 19.34
C PHE A 89 -10.87 5.81 19.39
N ALA A 90 -11.60 6.37 20.37
CA ALA A 90 -11.73 7.79 20.57
C ALA A 90 -10.82 8.28 21.71
N SER A 91 -10.60 9.60 21.78
CA SER A 91 -9.96 10.25 22.92
C SER A 91 -10.63 11.59 23.23
N TRP A 92 -10.21 12.26 24.31
CA TRP A 92 -10.68 13.62 24.61
C TRP A 92 -10.17 14.67 23.61
N LEU A 93 -9.08 14.36 22.89
CA LEU A 93 -8.54 15.18 21.81
C LEU A 93 -9.23 14.93 20.47
N GLU A 94 -9.72 13.71 20.28
CA GLU A 94 -10.35 13.21 19.05
C GLU A 94 -11.71 12.54 19.38
N PRO A 95 -12.68 13.28 19.95
CA PRO A 95 -13.98 12.72 20.32
C PRO A 95 -14.85 12.35 19.10
N GLU A 96 -14.48 12.79 17.89
CA GLU A 96 -15.13 12.46 16.61
C GLU A 96 -15.12 10.97 16.27
N ASN A 97 -14.20 10.20 16.85
CA ASN A 97 -14.12 8.75 16.63
C ASN A 97 -15.23 7.96 17.34
N LEU A 98 -16.10 8.62 18.12
CA LEU A 98 -17.32 7.99 18.64
C LEU A 98 -18.38 7.89 17.53
N PRO A 99 -18.90 6.69 17.20
CA PRO A 99 -19.97 6.53 16.22
C PRO A 99 -21.26 7.30 16.57
N THR A 100 -22.12 7.59 15.57
CA THR A 100 -23.46 8.09 15.82
C THR A 100 -24.20 7.06 16.65
N GLN A 101 -24.90 7.50 17.69
CA GLN A 101 -25.64 6.60 18.56
C GLN A 101 -24.77 5.47 19.14
N TRP A 102 -23.46 5.68 19.33
CA TRP A 102 -22.54 4.64 19.83
C TRP A 102 -23.03 3.96 21.12
N TRP A 103 -23.80 4.68 21.95
CA TRP A 103 -24.38 4.19 23.20
C TRP A 103 -25.45 3.10 23.01
N THR A 104 -26.00 2.93 21.79
CA THR A 104 -26.97 1.87 21.47
C THR A 104 -26.31 0.56 21.01
N THR A 105 -24.98 0.54 20.88
CA THR A 105 -24.24 -0.64 20.43
C THR A 105 -24.14 -1.70 21.53
N ALA A 106 -23.99 -2.97 21.13
CA ALA A 106 -23.75 -4.08 22.06
C ALA A 106 -22.49 -3.86 22.91
N LEU A 107 -21.46 -3.21 22.34
CA LEU A 107 -20.24 -2.84 23.06
C LEU A 107 -20.52 -1.81 24.17
N ALA A 108 -21.34 -0.79 23.91
CA ALA A 108 -21.73 0.19 24.92
C ALA A 108 -22.61 -0.42 26.03
N ALA A 109 -23.44 -1.41 25.70
CA ALA A 109 -24.27 -2.12 26.67
C ALA A 109 -23.43 -2.81 27.78
N ALA A 110 -22.22 -3.28 27.45
CA ALA A 110 -21.31 -3.87 28.43
C ALA A 110 -20.84 -2.85 29.49
N TYR A 111 -20.60 -1.60 29.08
CA TYR A 111 -20.19 -0.52 29.99
C TYR A 111 -21.33 0.08 30.79
N LEU A 112 -22.58 -0.08 30.35
CA LEU A 112 -23.76 0.40 31.07
C LEU A 112 -23.83 -0.19 32.48
N ALA A 113 -23.61 -1.50 32.63
CA ALA A 113 -23.61 -2.19 33.92
C ALA A 113 -22.49 -1.66 34.84
N GLU A 114 -21.29 -1.45 34.30
CA GLU A 114 -20.15 -0.90 35.05
C GLU A 114 -20.43 0.53 35.54
N ILE A 115 -21.08 1.37 34.73
CA ILE A 115 -21.52 2.71 35.15
C ILE A 115 -22.55 2.60 36.29
N GLN A 116 -23.51 1.68 36.19
CA GLN A 116 -24.50 1.48 37.25
C GLN A 116 -23.87 1.02 38.57
N ASP A 117 -22.90 0.10 38.51
CA ASP A 117 -22.19 -0.38 39.68
C ASP A 117 -21.34 0.72 40.31
N LEU A 118 -20.68 1.54 39.49
CA LEU A 118 -19.95 2.71 39.96
C LEU A 118 -20.88 3.74 40.61
N LEU A 119 -22.05 3.99 40.02
CA LEU A 119 -23.06 4.87 40.63
C LEU A 119 -23.56 4.30 41.96
N ARG A 120 -23.88 3.00 42.07
CA ARG A 120 -24.26 2.34 43.33
C ARG A 120 -23.17 2.45 44.40
N LEU A 121 -21.92 2.24 44.01
CA LEU A 121 -20.77 2.40 44.89
C LEU A 121 -20.68 3.84 45.40
N LYS A 122 -20.76 4.83 44.51
CA LYS A 122 -20.75 6.25 44.91
C LYS A 122 -21.94 6.62 45.79
N ILE A 123 -23.12 6.02 45.59
CA ILE A 123 -24.27 6.15 46.49
C ILE A 123 -23.94 5.61 47.90
N SER A 124 -23.21 4.49 48.00
CA SER A 124 -22.84 3.88 49.28
C SER A 124 -21.71 4.61 50.03
N GLU A 125 -20.83 5.30 49.30
CA GLU A 125 -19.67 6.01 49.86
C GLU A 125 -19.98 7.45 50.33
N ARG A 126 -21.25 7.86 50.29
CA ARG A 126 -21.62 9.22 50.70
C ARG A 126 -21.39 9.41 52.19
N THR A 127 -20.86 10.58 52.53
CA THR A 127 -20.61 11.00 53.91
C THR A 127 -21.87 11.45 54.65
N THR A 128 -23.01 11.59 53.94
CA THR A 128 -24.31 11.99 54.49
C THR A 128 -25.36 10.92 54.21
N GLU A 129 -25.96 10.36 55.27
CA GLU A 129 -27.01 9.34 55.19
C GLU A 129 -28.41 9.93 54.88
N ALA A 130 -28.56 11.25 54.93
CA ALA A 130 -29.85 11.92 54.72
C ALA A 130 -30.31 11.81 53.26
N ALA A 131 -31.53 11.29 53.06
CA ALA A 131 -32.25 11.41 51.78
C ALA A 131 -32.72 12.86 51.60
N PRO A 132 -32.68 13.42 50.38
CA PRO A 132 -32.37 12.83 49.08
C PRO A 132 -30.87 12.63 48.81
N VAL A 133 -30.54 11.66 47.96
CA VAL A 133 -29.18 11.47 47.46
C VAL A 133 -28.77 12.65 46.57
N GLN A 134 -27.60 13.25 46.80
CA GLN A 134 -27.04 14.29 45.94
C GLN A 134 -25.59 13.96 45.57
N LEU A 135 -25.41 13.45 44.36
CA LEU A 135 -24.11 13.04 43.84
C LEU A 135 -23.57 14.05 42.84
N LEU A 136 -22.27 14.29 42.91
CA LEU A 136 -21.52 15.09 41.96
C LEU A 136 -20.54 14.19 41.22
N ILE A 137 -20.56 14.23 39.89
CA ILE A 137 -19.52 13.65 39.05
C ILE A 137 -19.02 14.73 38.12
N LYS A 138 -17.70 14.87 38.05
CA LYS A 138 -17.05 15.78 37.12
C LYS A 138 -16.09 14.98 36.27
N ASP A 139 -16.24 15.14 34.96
CA ASP A 139 -15.28 14.77 33.93
C ASP A 139 -15.68 15.50 32.63
N PRO A 140 -14.79 16.31 32.01
CA PRO A 140 -15.09 17.01 30.76
C PRO A 140 -15.63 16.11 29.64
N ARG A 141 -15.20 14.84 29.60
CA ARG A 141 -15.59 13.87 28.58
C ARG A 141 -17.03 13.38 28.71
N LEU A 142 -17.68 13.61 29.86
CA LEU A 142 -19.11 13.33 30.03
C LEU A 142 -19.97 14.06 29.00
N MET A 143 -19.46 15.14 28.41
CA MET A 143 -20.12 15.84 27.32
C MET A 143 -20.39 14.96 26.10
N PHE A 144 -19.55 13.96 25.83
CA PHE A 144 -19.76 12.99 24.75
C PHE A 144 -20.38 11.69 25.27
N LEU A 145 -20.12 11.36 26.54
CA LEU A 145 -20.58 10.12 27.15
C LEU A 145 -21.97 10.21 27.78
N TYR A 146 -22.58 11.40 27.79
CA TYR A 146 -23.86 11.67 28.44
C TYR A 146 -24.98 10.68 28.08
N PRO A 147 -25.12 10.16 26.85
CA PRO A 147 -26.26 9.30 26.54
C PRO A 147 -26.24 7.99 27.35
N LEU A 148 -25.04 7.40 27.51
CA LEU A 148 -24.87 6.15 28.27
C LEU A 148 -24.94 6.40 29.79
N TRP A 149 -24.36 7.50 30.26
CA TRP A 149 -24.44 7.89 31.68
C TRP A 149 -25.86 8.25 32.11
N GLN A 150 -26.62 8.92 31.23
CA GLN A 150 -28.03 9.21 31.44
C GLN A 150 -28.84 7.92 31.57
N GLU A 151 -28.65 6.97 30.64
CA GLU A 151 -29.37 5.69 30.69
C GLU A 151 -29.08 4.91 31.98
N ALA A 152 -27.81 4.88 32.40
CA ALA A 152 -27.42 4.21 33.64
C ALA A 152 -28.09 4.85 34.87
N ALA A 153 -28.13 6.19 34.92
CA ALA A 153 -28.72 6.94 36.02
C ALA A 153 -30.25 6.82 36.05
N ASP A 154 -30.91 6.88 34.90
CA ASP A 154 -32.37 6.71 34.77
C ASP A 154 -32.79 5.33 35.28
N LYS A 155 -32.03 4.26 34.95
CA LYS A 155 -32.27 2.90 35.46
C LYS A 155 -32.07 2.76 36.97
N LEU A 156 -31.37 3.69 37.62
CA LEU A 156 -31.20 3.75 39.08
C LEU A 156 -32.17 4.73 39.76
N GLY A 157 -33.09 5.36 39.00
CA GLY A 157 -34.02 6.35 39.52
C GLY A 157 -33.36 7.66 39.96
N LEU A 158 -32.16 7.96 39.43
CA LEU A 158 -31.47 9.22 39.70
C LEU A 158 -31.92 10.28 38.69
N ASN A 159 -32.39 11.41 39.18
CA ASN A 159 -32.70 12.56 38.35
C ASN A 159 -31.39 13.29 38.00
N THR A 160 -30.97 13.12 36.74
CA THR A 160 -29.68 13.61 36.24
C THR A 160 -29.80 15.01 35.67
N HIS A 161 -28.92 15.92 36.09
CA HIS A 161 -28.83 17.28 35.55
C HIS A 161 -27.38 17.64 35.27
N TYR A 162 -27.13 18.26 34.11
CA TYR A 162 -25.80 18.66 33.69
C TYR A 162 -25.54 20.12 34.03
N VAL A 163 -24.34 20.44 34.52
CA VAL A 163 -23.93 21.83 34.71
C VAL A 163 -22.75 22.10 33.80
N LEU A 164 -23.02 22.83 32.72
CA LEU A 164 -22.03 23.23 31.73
C LEU A 164 -21.32 24.49 32.22
N ILE A 165 -20.00 24.45 32.29
CA ILE A 165 -19.22 25.66 32.49
C ILE A 165 -18.63 26.17 31.17
N CYS A 166 -18.92 27.43 30.92
CA CYS A 166 -18.68 28.13 29.67
C CYS A 166 -17.53 29.15 29.92
N ARG A 167 -16.49 29.16 29.08
CA ARG A 167 -15.35 30.08 29.18
C ARG A 167 -14.96 30.54 27.77
N SER A 168 -14.44 31.76 27.62
CA SER A 168 -14.07 32.28 26.29
C SER A 168 -13.11 31.32 25.57
N MET A 169 -13.36 31.17 24.26
CA MET A 169 -12.59 30.27 23.40
C MET A 169 -11.11 30.63 23.46
N GLU A 170 -10.78 31.91 23.41
CA GLU A 170 -9.46 32.52 23.45
C GLU A 170 -8.72 32.13 24.74
N SER A 171 -9.41 32.18 25.89
CA SER A 171 -8.83 31.82 27.18
C SER A 171 -8.60 30.31 27.32
N VAL A 172 -9.53 29.50 26.81
CA VAL A 172 -9.38 28.04 26.80
C VAL A 172 -8.26 27.62 25.85
N VAL A 173 -8.19 28.21 24.66
CA VAL A 173 -7.15 27.97 23.66
C VAL A 173 -5.78 28.32 24.20
N ALA A 174 -5.62 29.50 24.81
CA ALA A 174 -4.36 29.89 25.45
C ALA A 174 -3.95 28.90 26.56
N SER A 175 -4.91 28.42 27.34
CA SER A 175 -4.65 27.42 28.39
C SER A 175 -4.26 26.05 27.84
N LEU A 176 -4.85 25.61 26.72
CA LEU A 176 -4.51 24.34 26.05
C LEU A 176 -3.15 24.43 25.36
N GLN A 177 -2.83 25.58 24.77
CA GLN A 177 -1.51 25.82 24.19
C GLN A 177 -0.42 25.76 25.26
N HIS A 178 -0.63 26.41 26.41
CA HIS A 178 0.38 26.41 27.47
C HIS A 178 0.60 25.03 28.11
N ARG A 179 -0.46 24.22 28.24
CA ARG A 179 -0.39 22.91 28.91
C ARG A 179 0.01 21.77 27.99
N ASP A 180 -0.64 21.68 26.83
CA ASP A 180 -0.60 20.51 25.95
C ASP A 180 0.15 20.80 24.64
N ASP A 181 0.76 21.98 24.52
CA ASP A 181 1.37 22.50 23.28
C ASP A 181 0.39 22.50 22.10
N LEU A 182 -0.90 22.67 22.40
CA LEU A 182 -1.95 22.61 21.38
C LEU A 182 -1.99 23.93 20.58
N PRO A 183 -1.98 23.89 19.24
CA PRO A 183 -2.02 25.08 18.42
C PRO A 183 -3.31 25.88 18.63
N PRO A 184 -3.27 27.20 18.46
CA PRO A 184 -4.46 28.03 18.61
C PRO A 184 -5.65 27.58 17.75
N ALA A 185 -5.41 27.20 16.50
CA ALA A 185 -6.47 26.74 15.59
C ALA A 185 -7.07 25.39 16.02
N ALA A 186 -6.23 24.44 16.44
CA ALA A 186 -6.66 23.16 16.98
C ALA A 186 -7.48 23.33 18.27
N GLY A 187 -7.04 24.21 19.17
CA GLY A 187 -7.79 24.55 20.38
C GLY A 187 -9.17 25.15 20.10
N LYS A 188 -9.29 26.04 19.10
CA LYS A 188 -10.56 26.69 18.74
C LYS A 188 -11.58 25.68 18.24
N LEU A 189 -11.12 24.79 17.38
CA LEU A 189 -11.87 23.71 16.78
C LEU A 189 -12.38 22.70 17.82
N LEU A 190 -11.50 22.26 18.72
CA LEU A 190 -11.86 21.39 19.83
C LEU A 190 -12.85 22.07 20.79
N TRP A 191 -12.65 23.36 21.08
CA TRP A 191 -13.59 24.15 21.89
C TRP A 191 -14.99 24.21 21.25
N MET A 192 -15.08 24.50 19.95
CA MET A 192 -16.36 24.55 19.22
C MET A 192 -17.08 23.19 19.29
N ARG A 193 -16.35 22.08 19.13
CA ARG A 193 -16.95 20.73 19.16
C ARG A 193 -17.57 20.41 20.53
N TYR A 194 -16.85 20.70 21.62
CA TYR A 194 -17.40 20.55 22.96
C TYR A 194 -18.66 21.42 23.12
N MET A 195 -18.63 22.70 22.76
CA MET A 195 -19.81 23.56 22.92
C MET A 195 -21.03 23.10 22.09
N LEU A 196 -20.82 22.64 20.85
CA LEU A 196 -21.89 22.10 20.01
C LEU A 196 -22.50 20.82 20.60
N GLN A 197 -21.68 19.95 21.19
CA GLN A 197 -22.13 18.70 21.80
C GLN A 197 -23.04 18.94 23.02
N ALA A 198 -22.95 20.10 23.67
CA ALA A 198 -23.83 20.45 24.78
C ALA A 198 -25.23 20.92 24.36
N LEU A 199 -25.45 21.27 23.08
CA LEU A 199 -26.72 21.82 22.58
C LEU A 199 -27.94 20.90 22.81
N PRO A 200 -27.88 19.57 22.56
CA PRO A 200 -29.01 18.69 22.84
C PRO A 200 -29.44 18.68 24.31
N LEU A 201 -28.48 18.79 25.24
CA LEU A 201 -28.77 18.84 26.68
C LEU A 201 -29.40 20.17 27.10
N LEU A 202 -28.88 21.27 26.54
CA LEU A 202 -29.39 22.62 26.78
C LEU A 202 -30.80 22.80 26.21
N THR A 203 -31.03 22.38 24.96
CA THR A 203 -32.35 22.45 24.30
C THR A 203 -33.40 21.55 24.96
N ALA A 204 -32.98 20.43 25.57
CA ALA A 204 -33.87 19.57 26.34
C ALA A 204 -34.17 20.07 27.76
N GLY A 205 -33.62 21.22 28.18
CA GLY A 205 -33.76 21.75 29.54
C GLY A 205 -33.11 20.89 30.63
N ARG A 206 -32.17 20.01 30.25
CA ARG A 206 -31.46 19.09 31.16
C ARG A 206 -30.07 19.58 31.57
N ALA A 207 -29.68 20.77 31.09
CA ALA A 207 -28.41 21.39 31.42
C ALA A 207 -28.58 22.87 31.80
N SER A 208 -27.82 23.29 32.80
CA SER A 208 -27.64 24.70 33.17
C SER A 208 -26.27 25.17 32.71
N CYS A 209 -26.12 26.34 32.07
CA CYS A 209 -24.80 26.94 31.77
C CYS A 209 -24.44 28.03 32.78
N CYS A 210 -23.19 28.00 33.24
CA CYS A 210 -22.59 29.07 34.03
C CYS A 210 -21.29 29.52 33.36
N THR A 211 -20.95 30.80 33.44
CA THR A 211 -19.65 31.28 32.93
C THR A 211 -18.58 31.24 34.00
N TYR A 212 -17.34 30.93 33.61
CA TYR A 212 -16.20 30.90 34.52
C TYR A 212 -16.00 32.24 35.24
N GLU A 213 -16.23 33.35 34.55
CA GLU A 213 -16.12 34.71 35.10
C GLU A 213 -17.18 34.96 36.20
N ARG A 214 -18.40 34.44 36.07
CA ARG A 214 -19.43 34.54 37.13
C ARG A 214 -19.01 33.75 38.37
N VAL A 215 -18.43 32.56 38.17
CA VAL A 215 -17.89 31.74 39.26
C VAL A 215 -16.74 32.46 39.98
N LEU A 216 -15.90 33.22 39.27
CA LEU A 216 -14.82 34.00 39.86
C LEU A 216 -15.31 35.27 40.57
N ASN A 217 -16.33 35.95 40.03
CA ASN A 217 -16.80 37.25 40.51
C ASN A 217 -17.72 37.12 41.73
N ASP A 218 -18.65 36.17 41.74
CA ASP A 218 -19.59 35.96 42.85
C ASP A 218 -19.99 34.48 42.96
N SER A 219 -19.05 33.66 43.46
CA SER A 219 -19.24 32.23 43.64
C SER A 219 -20.43 31.89 44.56
N ALA A 220 -20.73 32.75 45.54
CA ALA A 220 -21.84 32.56 46.47
C ALA A 220 -23.20 32.72 45.77
N LYS A 221 -23.31 33.70 44.87
CA LYS A 221 -24.50 33.88 44.04
C LYS A 221 -24.70 32.72 43.07
N VAL A 222 -23.64 32.26 42.40
CA VAL A 222 -23.72 31.11 41.47
C VAL A 222 -24.20 29.83 42.18
N VAL A 223 -23.70 29.54 43.38
CA VAL A 223 -24.14 28.37 44.16
C VAL A 223 -25.60 28.50 44.57
N ARG A 224 -26.06 29.69 44.97
CA ARG A 224 -27.48 29.93 45.31
C ARG A 224 -28.39 29.74 44.10
N GLU A 225 -28.01 30.29 42.94
CA GLU A 225 -28.78 30.14 41.70
C GLU A 225 -28.87 28.67 41.27
N LEU A 226 -27.76 27.93 41.27
CA LEU A 226 -27.76 26.50 40.97
C LEU A 226 -28.50 25.67 42.03
N SER A 227 -28.46 26.10 43.30
CA SER A 227 -29.24 25.48 44.38
C SER A 227 -30.73 25.54 44.11
N GLU A 228 -31.22 26.74 43.79
CA GLU A 228 -32.62 27.01 43.49
C GLU A 228 -33.07 26.30 42.20
N GLU A 229 -32.25 26.36 41.16
CA GLU A 229 -32.53 25.76 39.84
C GLU A 229 -32.57 24.23 39.90
N LEU A 230 -31.54 23.61 40.51
CA LEU A 230 -31.41 22.16 40.56
C LEU A 230 -32.19 21.51 41.72
N ARG A 231 -32.69 22.34 42.65
CA ARG A 231 -33.34 21.95 43.91
C ARG A 231 -32.44 21.05 44.75
N ILE A 232 -31.19 21.48 44.93
CA ILE A 232 -30.14 20.77 45.68
C ILE A 232 -29.91 21.44 47.03
N ASN A 233 -29.64 20.67 48.08
CA ASN A 233 -29.34 21.22 49.40
C ASN A 233 -27.83 21.53 49.48
N VAL A 234 -27.50 22.82 49.51
CA VAL A 234 -26.12 23.31 49.63
C VAL A 234 -26.00 24.32 50.79
N GLY A 235 -24.87 24.28 51.49
CA GLY A 235 -24.47 25.28 52.49
C GLY A 235 -23.73 26.47 51.87
N GLU A 236 -23.39 27.47 52.70
CA GLU A 236 -22.60 28.61 52.21
C GLU A 236 -21.22 28.15 51.69
N PRO A 237 -20.80 28.56 50.48
CA PRO A 237 -19.50 28.20 49.96
C PRO A 237 -18.38 28.83 50.81
N PRO A 238 -17.28 28.11 51.09
CA PRO A 238 -16.20 28.61 51.93
C PRO A 238 -15.53 29.85 51.32
N ARG A 239 -15.39 30.90 52.13
CA ARG A 239 -14.75 32.17 51.72
C ARG A 239 -13.29 31.93 51.33
N GLY A 240 -12.92 32.36 50.11
CA GLY A 240 -11.54 32.28 49.60
C GLY A 240 -11.19 30.99 48.84
N PHE A 241 -12.11 30.04 48.69
CA PHE A 241 -11.87 28.85 47.86
C PHE A 241 -11.70 29.18 46.37
N ILE A 242 -12.30 30.27 45.88
CA ILE A 242 -12.06 30.83 44.55
C ILE A 242 -11.62 32.29 44.72
N THR A 243 -10.54 32.70 44.05
CA THR A 243 -9.99 34.07 44.14
C THR A 243 -9.68 34.60 42.75
N ALA A 244 -9.75 35.92 42.56
CA ALA A 244 -9.44 36.57 41.28
C ALA A 244 -8.00 36.29 40.76
N LYS A 245 -7.07 35.89 41.66
CA LYS A 245 -5.70 35.47 41.31
C LYS A 245 -5.64 34.18 40.47
N LEU A 246 -6.73 33.41 40.38
CA LEU A 246 -6.84 32.24 39.50
C LEU A 246 -7.10 32.62 38.03
N ASN A 247 -7.35 33.89 37.73
CA ASN A 247 -7.53 34.36 36.35
C ASN A 247 -6.20 34.88 35.80
N HIS A 248 -5.46 34.04 35.08
CA HIS A 248 -4.19 34.42 34.46
C HIS A 248 -4.35 35.21 33.14
N HIS A 249 -5.57 35.36 32.61
CA HIS A 249 -5.84 36.04 31.34
C HIS A 249 -7.05 36.99 31.46
N HIS A 250 -6.78 38.30 31.47
CA HIS A 250 -7.83 39.32 31.36
C HIS A 250 -8.24 39.50 29.89
N CYS A 251 -9.25 38.77 29.44
CA CYS A 251 -9.92 39.04 28.16
C CYS A 251 -11.21 39.81 28.44
N SER A 252 -11.52 40.86 27.65
CA SER A 252 -12.70 41.70 27.86
C SER A 252 -13.99 40.92 27.56
N PHE A 253 -15.05 41.30 28.27
CA PHE A 253 -16.38 40.68 28.32
C PHE A 253 -17.20 40.78 27.00
N GLU A 254 -16.53 41.02 25.86
CA GLU A 254 -17.13 41.34 24.55
C GLU A 254 -16.96 40.23 23.51
N ASP A 255 -16.56 39.03 23.92
CA ASP A 255 -16.54 37.88 23.02
C ASP A 255 -17.97 37.42 22.72
N LEU A 256 -18.51 37.97 21.63
CA LEU A 256 -19.88 37.80 21.16
C LEU A 256 -20.32 36.33 21.07
N THR A 257 -19.39 35.39 20.91
CA THR A 257 -19.69 33.98 20.60
C THR A 257 -20.23 33.20 21.81
N CYS A 258 -19.59 33.30 22.97
CA CYS A 258 -20.07 32.64 24.20
C CYS A 258 -21.37 33.25 24.71
N ARG A 259 -21.47 34.58 24.63
CA ARG A 259 -22.67 35.31 25.03
C ARG A 259 -23.83 35.04 24.08
N LYS A 260 -23.60 34.92 22.76
CA LYS A 260 -24.64 34.49 21.81
C LYS A 260 -25.08 33.04 22.00
N ILE A 261 -24.19 32.11 22.37
CA ILE A 261 -24.58 30.74 22.71
C ILE A 261 -25.40 30.71 24.00
N TYR A 262 -24.98 31.47 25.02
CA TYR A 262 -25.73 31.61 26.27
C TYR A 262 -27.08 32.31 26.04
N ASP A 263 -27.10 33.45 25.35
CA ASP A 263 -28.30 34.25 25.08
C ASP A 263 -29.26 33.54 24.11
N ALA A 264 -28.79 32.83 23.08
CA ALA A 264 -29.66 32.07 22.17
C ALA A 264 -30.33 30.86 22.85
N VAL A 265 -29.67 30.27 23.84
CA VAL A 265 -30.20 29.15 24.63
C VAL A 265 -31.13 29.64 25.75
N VAL A 266 -30.79 30.76 26.39
CA VAL A 266 -31.56 31.31 27.54
C VAL A 266 -32.74 32.19 27.09
N HIS A 267 -32.71 32.76 25.88
CA HIS A 267 -33.75 33.65 25.37
C HIS A 267 -34.55 33.10 24.17
N GLU A 268 -34.41 31.81 23.85
CA GLU A 268 -35.16 31.12 22.76
C GLU A 268 -35.05 31.80 21.38
N ASP A 269 -33.87 32.39 21.06
CA ASP A 269 -33.67 33.10 19.79
C ASP A 269 -33.57 32.12 18.60
N THR A 270 -34.66 32.03 17.84
CA THR A 270 -34.91 30.99 16.84
C THR A 270 -34.03 31.13 15.60
N GLU A 271 -33.63 32.36 15.23
CA GLU A 271 -32.77 32.60 14.07
C GLU A 271 -31.33 32.14 14.30
N ALA A 272 -30.78 32.38 15.50
CA ALA A 272 -29.46 31.89 15.88
C ALA A 272 -29.43 30.36 15.92
N LEU A 273 -30.47 29.72 16.45
CA LEU A 273 -30.63 28.26 16.45
C LEU A 273 -30.71 27.68 15.04
N ILE A 274 -31.43 28.32 14.10
CA ILE A 274 -31.52 27.89 12.69
C ILE A 274 -30.16 27.99 11.98
N HIS A 275 -29.41 29.07 12.22
CA HIS A 275 -28.08 29.25 11.63
C HIS A 275 -27.11 28.15 12.08
N TRP A 276 -27.14 27.79 13.37
CA TRP A 276 -26.33 26.70 13.90
C TRP A 276 -26.85 25.31 13.52
N ARG A 277 -28.16 25.13 13.32
CA ARG A 277 -28.76 23.90 12.78
C ARG A 277 -28.35 23.65 11.33
N ALA A 278 -28.14 24.71 10.54
CA ALA A 278 -27.59 24.62 9.19
C ALA A 278 -26.08 24.27 9.19
N VAL A 279 -25.31 24.75 10.18
CA VAL A 279 -23.92 24.31 10.39
C VAL A 279 -23.87 22.83 10.82
N LEU A 280 -24.84 22.39 11.63
CA LEU A 280 -24.98 21.00 12.08
C LEU A 280 -25.48 20.05 10.97
N SER A 281 -26.39 20.47 10.09
CA SER A 281 -26.86 19.61 8.99
C SER A 281 -25.74 19.33 7.99
N VAL A 282 -24.89 20.33 7.75
CA VAL A 282 -23.68 20.17 6.93
C VAL A 282 -22.71 19.22 7.64
N ALA A 283 -22.45 19.40 8.93
CA ALA A 283 -21.58 18.49 9.69
C ALA A 283 -22.12 17.04 9.74
N ASP A 284 -23.41 16.83 10.02
CA ASP A 284 -24.04 15.51 10.12
C ASP A 284 -24.06 14.75 8.79
N GLU A 285 -24.23 15.43 7.64
CA GLU A 285 -24.05 14.83 6.31
C GLU A 285 -22.61 14.32 6.07
N PHE A 286 -21.61 14.93 6.71
CA PHE A 286 -20.20 14.50 6.63
C PHE A 286 -19.81 13.37 7.61
N TYR A 287 -20.47 13.25 8.77
CA TYR A 287 -20.10 12.28 9.82
C TYR A 287 -20.82 10.91 9.73
N GLN A 288 -22.05 10.89 9.22
CA GLN A 288 -22.86 9.65 9.13
C GLN A 288 -22.18 8.46 8.43
N PRO A 289 -21.43 8.63 7.32
CA PRO A 289 -20.82 7.51 6.61
C PRO A 289 -19.71 6.81 7.42
N LEU A 290 -18.79 7.58 8.02
CA LEU A 290 -17.69 7.10 8.87
C LEU A 290 -18.19 6.35 10.10
N GLN A 291 -19.24 6.89 10.71
CA GLN A 291 -19.85 6.33 11.91
C GLN A 291 -20.62 5.03 11.62
N SER A 292 -21.22 4.89 10.44
CA SER A 292 -21.89 3.65 10.00
C SER A 292 -20.90 2.50 9.79
N ILE A 293 -19.74 2.78 9.19
CA ILE A 293 -18.66 1.81 8.91
C ILE A 293 -18.02 1.34 10.22
N GLN A 294 -17.76 2.25 11.15
CA GLN A 294 -17.15 1.92 12.44
C GLN A 294 -18.12 1.14 13.35
N ALA A 295 -19.41 1.46 13.34
CA ALA A 295 -20.44 0.69 14.04
C ALA A 295 -20.61 -0.72 13.45
N GLN A 296 -20.41 -0.89 12.15
CA GLN A 296 -20.41 -2.18 11.46
C GLN A 296 -19.20 -3.04 11.88
N LEU A 297 -17.98 -2.47 11.84
CA LEU A 297 -16.74 -3.13 12.27
C LEU A 297 -16.76 -3.58 13.74
N ILE A 298 -17.34 -2.78 14.63
CA ILE A 298 -17.47 -3.11 16.06
C ILE A 298 -18.50 -4.23 16.29
N ARG A 299 -19.59 -4.26 15.51
CA ARG A 299 -20.58 -5.35 15.54
C ARG A 299 -19.98 -6.67 15.06
N ASP A 300 -19.13 -6.62 14.04
CA ASP A 300 -18.67 -7.80 13.32
C ASP A 300 -17.39 -8.43 13.91
N HIS A 301 -16.57 -7.68 14.66
CA HIS A 301 -15.23 -8.14 15.11
C HIS A 301 -14.90 -7.92 16.61
N GLY A 302 -15.88 -7.54 17.44
CA GLY A 302 -15.66 -7.15 18.84
C GLY A 302 -14.93 -8.18 19.73
N GLU A 303 -15.18 -9.48 19.56
CA GLU A 303 -14.56 -10.55 20.37
C GLU A 303 -13.09 -10.84 19.98
N GLY A 304 -12.76 -10.77 18.69
CA GLY A 304 -11.39 -10.97 18.20
C GLY A 304 -10.44 -9.86 18.65
N LEU A 305 -10.95 -8.64 18.76
CA LEU A 305 -10.19 -7.47 19.22
C LEU A 305 -9.79 -7.58 20.70
N ILE A 306 -10.59 -8.25 21.53
CA ILE A 306 -10.32 -8.48 22.95
C ILE A 306 -9.13 -9.46 23.11
N GLN A 307 -9.08 -10.52 22.30
CA GLN A 307 -8.00 -11.52 22.35
C GLN A 307 -6.66 -10.95 21.83
N ALA A 308 -6.68 -10.14 20.76
CA ALA A 308 -5.49 -9.47 20.24
C ALA A 308 -4.91 -8.45 21.23
N LYS A 309 -5.77 -7.69 21.93
CA LYS A 309 -5.34 -6.73 22.97
C LYS A 309 -4.65 -7.41 24.16
N ASP A 310 -5.07 -8.62 24.52
CA ASP A 310 -4.46 -9.36 25.63
C ASP A 310 -3.08 -9.95 25.26
N GLN A 311 -2.86 -10.27 23.98
CA GLN A 311 -1.53 -10.64 23.47
C GLN A 311 -0.57 -9.45 23.35
N ILE A 312 -1.06 -8.29 22.90
CA ILE A 312 -0.27 -7.05 22.80
C ILE A 312 0.22 -6.60 24.19
N ARG A 313 -0.65 -6.64 25.23
CA ARG A 313 -0.23 -6.31 26.61
C ARG A 313 0.89 -7.23 27.14
N LYS A 314 0.86 -8.51 26.80
CA LYS A 314 1.91 -9.47 27.19
C LYS A 314 3.24 -9.12 26.51
N LEU A 315 3.21 -8.77 25.23
CA LEU A 315 4.39 -8.37 24.45
C LEU A 315 5.00 -7.05 24.94
N GLU A 316 4.20 -6.02 25.20
CA GLU A 316 4.70 -4.73 25.70
C GLU A 316 5.33 -4.84 27.10
N SER A 317 4.85 -5.75 27.94
CA SER A 317 5.48 -6.03 29.24
C SER A 317 6.87 -6.68 29.10
N SER A 318 7.06 -7.47 28.05
CA SER A 318 8.33 -8.15 27.75
C SER A 318 9.36 -7.18 27.16
N VAL A 319 8.93 -6.28 26.28
CA VAL A 319 9.78 -5.22 25.70
C VAL A 319 10.32 -4.28 26.77
N ARG A 320 9.46 -3.82 27.70
CA ARG A 320 9.88 -2.96 28.82
C ARG A 320 10.96 -3.59 29.73
N LYS A 321 10.90 -4.91 29.96
CA LYS A 321 11.92 -5.64 30.74
C LYS A 321 13.26 -5.72 30.02
N HIS A 322 13.27 -5.88 28.69
CA HIS A 322 14.50 -5.93 27.91
C HIS A 322 15.17 -4.55 27.78
N GLN A 323 14.38 -3.48 27.68
CA GLN A 323 14.89 -2.10 27.63
C GLN A 323 15.64 -1.71 28.92
N GLN A 324 15.09 -2.05 30.09
CA GLN A 324 15.75 -1.81 31.37
C GLN A 324 17.07 -2.61 31.53
N HIS A 325 17.14 -3.81 30.93
CA HIS A 325 18.36 -4.62 30.94
C HIS A 325 19.47 -4.01 30.06
N ILE A 326 19.10 -3.48 28.89
CA ILE A 326 20.02 -2.81 27.95
C ILE A 326 20.58 -1.52 28.55
N GLU A 327 19.76 -0.70 29.22
CA GLU A 327 20.22 0.53 29.89
C GLU A 327 21.19 0.23 31.04
N LEU A 328 20.96 -0.85 31.80
CA LEU A 328 21.86 -1.30 32.85
C LEU A 328 23.22 -1.75 32.28
N GLN A 329 23.23 -2.52 31.18
CA GLN A 329 24.48 -2.94 30.54
C GLN A 329 25.22 -1.77 29.85
N THR A 330 24.48 -0.83 29.28
CA THR A 330 25.05 0.36 28.62
C THR A 330 25.70 1.32 29.63
N SER A 331 25.13 1.45 30.84
CA SER A 331 25.73 2.22 31.92
C SER A 331 26.99 1.57 32.51
N GLN A 332 27.04 0.24 32.58
CA GLN A 332 28.23 -0.52 32.98
C GLN A 332 29.37 -0.43 31.95
N ALA A 333 29.04 -0.40 30.65
CA ALA A 333 30.02 -0.23 29.57
C ALA A 333 30.64 1.18 29.54
N ARG A 334 29.88 2.23 29.93
CA ARG A 334 30.38 3.62 30.00
C ARG A 334 31.43 3.84 31.07
N ALA A 335 31.45 3.04 32.14
CA ALA A 335 32.48 3.11 33.19
C ALA A 335 33.84 2.52 32.76
N HIS A 336 33.91 1.80 31.62
CA HIS A 336 35.15 1.18 31.12
C HIS A 336 35.92 2.05 30.11
N CYS A 337 35.38 3.21 29.73
CA CYS A 337 35.85 4.04 28.62
C CYS A 337 37.10 4.89 28.93
N ASP A 338 37.49 5.04 30.20
CA ASP A 338 38.60 5.92 30.60
C ASP A 338 40.01 5.36 30.29
N ASN A 339 40.13 4.08 29.90
CA ASN A 339 41.42 3.48 29.50
C ASN A 339 41.75 3.56 27.99
N GLN A 340 40.81 4.01 27.16
CA GLN A 340 40.92 3.87 25.69
C GLN A 340 41.74 5.00 25.02
N ALA A 341 41.91 6.14 25.67
CA ALA A 341 42.69 7.26 25.15
C ALA A 341 44.21 6.99 25.16
N SER A 342 44.72 6.24 26.14
CA SER A 342 46.14 5.90 26.27
C SER A 342 46.58 4.85 25.22
N LEU A 343 45.70 3.89 24.90
CA LEU A 343 45.98 2.84 23.93
C LEU A 343 45.97 3.36 22.48
N ASN A 344 45.07 4.30 22.18
CA ASN A 344 44.98 4.89 20.83
C ASN A 344 46.23 5.70 20.48
N ALA A 345 46.86 6.39 21.45
CA ALA A 345 48.12 7.10 21.22
C ALA A 345 49.28 6.15 20.86
N GLN A 346 49.33 4.96 21.46
CA GLN A 346 50.34 3.93 21.14
C GLN A 346 50.12 3.29 19.76
N ILE A 347 48.86 3.06 19.38
CA ILE A 347 48.51 2.52 18.05
C ILE A 347 48.88 3.50 16.93
N TYR A 348 48.71 4.81 17.13
CA TYR A 348 49.11 5.81 16.14
C TYR A 348 50.63 5.89 15.96
N ALA A 349 51.42 5.72 17.03
CA ALA A 349 52.88 5.67 16.93
C ALA A 349 53.38 4.42 16.17
N LEU A 350 52.79 3.24 16.44
CA LEU A 350 53.12 1.99 15.75
C LEU A 350 52.76 2.00 14.25
N ARG A 351 51.65 2.66 13.87
CA ARG A 351 51.25 2.81 12.46
C ARG A 351 52.24 3.66 11.65
N ALA A 352 52.82 4.69 12.26
CA ALA A 352 53.84 5.52 11.61
C ALA A 352 55.15 4.75 11.34
N GLU A 353 55.57 3.89 12.27
CA GLU A 353 56.76 3.03 12.10
C GLU A 353 56.56 1.95 11.02
N LEU A 354 55.34 1.40 10.90
CA LEU A 354 55.00 0.42 9.86
C LEU A 354 55.06 1.05 8.45
N GLN A 355 54.56 2.27 8.31
CA GLN A 355 54.52 2.98 7.03
C GLN A 355 55.93 3.38 6.55
N PHE A 356 56.83 3.72 7.48
CA PHE A 356 58.25 3.94 7.19
C PHE A 356 58.96 2.65 6.73
N SER A 357 58.61 1.51 7.33
CA SER A 357 59.20 0.20 7.00
C SER A 357 58.78 -0.31 5.62
N LEU A 358 57.49 -0.17 5.26
CA LEU A 358 56.95 -0.53 3.93
C LEU A 358 57.56 0.32 2.80
N SER A 359 57.83 1.59 3.07
CA SER A 359 58.49 2.49 2.11
C SER A 359 59.93 2.04 1.81
N ARG A 360 60.62 1.48 2.82
CA ARG A 360 61.99 0.96 2.70
C ARG A 360 62.05 -0.38 1.95
N GLU A 361 61.02 -1.21 2.09
CA GLU A 361 60.85 -2.47 1.36
C GLU A 361 60.66 -2.22 -0.14
N LYS A 362 59.78 -1.29 -0.51
CA LYS A 362 59.52 -0.93 -1.92
C LYS A 362 60.79 -0.43 -2.62
N ALA A 363 61.58 0.41 -1.94
CA ALA A 363 62.86 0.89 -2.46
C ALA A 363 63.90 -0.23 -2.67
N LEU A 364 63.82 -1.32 -1.91
CA LEU A 364 64.69 -2.50 -2.07
C LEU A 364 64.22 -3.40 -3.22
N GLN A 365 62.90 -3.58 -3.39
CA GLN A 365 62.31 -4.33 -4.50
C GLN A 365 62.59 -3.68 -5.86
N ASP A 366 62.51 -2.34 -5.95
CA ASP A 366 62.87 -1.61 -7.18
C ASP A 366 64.36 -1.76 -7.53
N LYS A 367 65.23 -1.81 -6.51
CA LYS A 367 66.67 -2.08 -6.68
C LYS A 367 66.94 -3.51 -7.15
N LEU A 368 66.17 -4.49 -6.66
CA LEU A 368 66.25 -5.89 -7.06
C LEU A 368 65.88 -6.06 -8.54
N ARG A 369 64.75 -5.48 -8.96
CA ARG A 369 64.25 -5.49 -10.35
C ARG A 369 65.23 -4.87 -11.35
N LEU A 370 65.93 -3.80 -10.95
CA LEU A 370 66.96 -3.16 -11.76
C LEU A 370 68.23 -4.02 -11.88
N THR A 371 68.48 -4.88 -10.90
CA THR A 371 69.62 -5.81 -10.88
C THR A 371 69.32 -7.06 -11.70
N GLU A 372 68.08 -7.57 -11.65
CA GLU A 372 67.57 -8.68 -12.49
C GLU A 372 67.60 -8.31 -13.98
N LYS A 373 67.15 -7.10 -14.35
CA LYS A 373 67.24 -6.59 -15.73
C LYS A 373 68.67 -6.47 -16.27
N LYS A 374 69.65 -6.26 -15.40
CA LYS A 374 71.08 -6.25 -15.77
C LYS A 374 71.65 -7.66 -15.92
N LEU A 375 71.04 -8.65 -15.27
CA LEU A 375 71.40 -10.05 -15.31
C LEU A 375 70.87 -10.73 -16.59
N ASP A 376 69.64 -10.38 -17.02
CA ASP A 376 69.01 -10.89 -18.25
C ASP A 376 69.72 -10.43 -19.55
N ALA A 377 70.43 -9.30 -19.51
CA ALA A 377 71.21 -8.80 -20.65
C ALA A 377 72.55 -9.56 -20.86
N HIS A 378 72.91 -10.53 -20.00
CA HIS A 378 74.21 -11.22 -20.03
C HIS A 378 74.16 -12.73 -20.26
N VAL A 379 72.98 -13.36 -20.41
CA VAL A 379 72.86 -14.81 -20.57
C VAL A 379 72.15 -15.17 -21.88
N CYS A 380 72.97 -15.61 -22.83
CA CYS A 380 72.74 -16.13 -24.18
C CYS A 380 71.34 -16.55 -24.67
N GLY A 381 71.15 -16.34 -25.98
CA GLY A 381 70.10 -16.95 -26.77
C GLY A 381 70.23 -18.46 -26.94
N LEU A 382 69.06 -19.09 -27.07
CA LEU A 382 68.70 -20.33 -27.74
C LEU A 382 67.19 -20.45 -27.57
N ALA A 383 66.44 -20.52 -28.68
CA ALA A 383 64.98 -20.63 -28.66
C ALA A 383 64.52 -21.93 -27.98
N PRO A 384 63.42 -21.90 -27.21
CA PRO A 384 62.60 -23.08 -27.00
C PRO A 384 61.11 -22.86 -27.27
N ALA A 385 60.52 -23.96 -27.74
CA ALA A 385 59.13 -24.36 -27.90
C ALA A 385 58.03 -23.45 -27.30
N VAL A 386 57.13 -23.07 -28.21
CA VAL A 386 55.80 -22.51 -28.00
C VAL A 386 55.01 -23.37 -27.00
N SER A 387 54.58 -22.75 -25.90
CA SER A 387 53.64 -23.32 -24.93
C SER A 387 52.23 -23.37 -25.51
N ASP A 388 51.45 -24.36 -25.07
CA ASP A 388 50.07 -24.63 -25.46
C ASP A 388 49.13 -23.42 -25.27
N ASP A 389 49.02 -22.56 -26.28
CA ASP A 389 48.05 -21.46 -26.30
C ASP A 389 46.71 -21.98 -26.87
N VAL A 390 45.72 -22.03 -25.99
CA VAL A 390 44.35 -22.49 -26.27
C VAL A 390 43.66 -21.50 -27.20
N VAL A 391 43.36 -21.93 -28.44
CA VAL A 391 42.46 -21.18 -29.34
C VAL A 391 41.03 -21.41 -28.89
N TYR A 392 40.29 -20.34 -28.58
CA TYR A 392 38.90 -20.42 -28.16
C TYR A 392 38.01 -20.94 -29.31
N GLU A 393 37.28 -22.03 -29.06
CA GLU A 393 36.40 -22.69 -30.03
C GLU A 393 35.11 -23.08 -29.33
N ALA A 394 33.97 -22.63 -29.87
CA ALA A 394 32.64 -22.93 -29.34
C ALA A 394 31.67 -23.28 -30.47
N ALA A 395 30.64 -24.07 -30.15
CA ALA A 395 29.53 -24.35 -31.06
C ALA A 395 28.39 -23.36 -30.80
N ILE A 396 27.93 -22.66 -31.84
CA ILE A 396 26.75 -21.80 -31.74
C ILE A 396 25.50 -22.69 -31.72
N ASP A 397 24.78 -22.67 -30.61
CA ASP A 397 23.47 -23.31 -30.47
C ASP A 397 22.41 -22.27 -30.12
N LEU A 398 21.55 -21.96 -31.10
CA LEU A 398 20.47 -20.99 -30.93
C LEU A 398 19.38 -21.44 -29.93
N ARG A 399 19.38 -22.72 -29.51
CA ARG A 399 18.49 -23.21 -28.46
C ARG A 399 18.98 -22.82 -27.06
N VAL A 400 20.28 -22.48 -26.93
CA VAL A 400 20.87 -22.01 -25.68
C VAL A 400 20.71 -20.50 -25.62
N LEU A 401 19.55 -20.07 -25.12
CA LEU A 401 19.15 -18.64 -25.10
C LEU A 401 19.96 -17.78 -24.12
N ASN A 402 20.66 -18.40 -23.15
CA ASN A 402 21.50 -17.73 -22.17
C ASN A 402 23.00 -17.84 -22.54
N ASN A 403 23.35 -17.42 -23.75
CA ASN A 403 24.73 -17.35 -24.24
C ASN A 403 24.92 -16.10 -25.11
N ALA A 404 26.02 -15.38 -24.90
CA ALA A 404 26.27 -14.10 -25.56
C ALA A 404 26.34 -14.23 -27.09
N HIS A 405 27.10 -15.20 -27.61
CA HIS A 405 27.29 -15.38 -29.05
C HIS A 405 26.05 -15.96 -29.73
N SER A 406 25.27 -16.81 -29.06
CA SER A 406 23.95 -17.25 -29.55
C SER A 406 22.98 -16.07 -29.68
N LYS A 407 22.97 -15.13 -28.73
CA LYS A 407 22.15 -13.91 -28.80
C LYS A 407 22.59 -13.00 -29.95
N ILE A 408 23.90 -12.75 -30.09
CA ILE A 408 24.47 -11.97 -31.21
C ILE A 408 24.09 -12.63 -32.54
N ALA A 409 24.29 -13.95 -32.67
CA ALA A 409 23.97 -14.68 -33.89
C ALA A 409 22.48 -14.60 -34.24
N SER A 410 21.59 -14.83 -33.26
CA SER A 410 20.14 -14.72 -33.46
C SER A 410 19.72 -13.32 -33.93
N SER A 411 20.29 -12.29 -33.30
CA SER A 411 20.03 -10.87 -33.60
C SER A 411 20.43 -10.52 -35.05
N ILE A 412 21.54 -11.06 -35.53
CA ILE A 412 22.01 -10.87 -36.91
C ILE A 412 21.14 -11.63 -37.91
N LEU A 413 20.80 -12.90 -37.64
CA LEU A 413 19.94 -13.70 -38.51
C LEU A 413 18.55 -13.07 -38.69
N GLN A 414 18.02 -12.46 -37.63
CA GLN A 414 16.77 -11.71 -37.70
C GLN A 414 16.87 -10.55 -38.69
N ARG A 415 17.92 -9.72 -38.60
CA ARG A 415 18.15 -8.59 -39.53
C ARG A 415 18.34 -9.03 -40.97
N GLY A 416 19.05 -10.13 -41.19
CA GLY A 416 19.22 -10.71 -42.51
C GLY A 416 17.88 -11.10 -43.14
N ARG A 417 16.98 -11.68 -42.34
CA ARG A 417 15.60 -12.01 -42.77
C ARG A 417 14.76 -10.76 -43.05
N GLU A 418 14.80 -9.78 -42.15
CA GLU A 418 14.04 -8.52 -42.29
C GLU A 418 14.45 -7.72 -43.52
N ARG A 419 15.76 -7.68 -43.83
CA ARG A 419 16.29 -7.00 -45.02
C ARG A 419 16.12 -7.82 -46.31
N ALA A 420 15.80 -9.11 -46.19
CA ALA A 420 15.76 -10.07 -47.29
C ALA A 420 17.03 -10.06 -48.16
N ALA A 421 18.20 -9.82 -47.56
CA ALA A 421 19.49 -9.74 -48.24
C ALA A 421 20.66 -10.17 -47.33
N PRO A 422 21.75 -10.72 -47.90
CA PRO A 422 23.01 -10.93 -47.19
C PRO A 422 23.53 -9.64 -46.54
N LEU A 423 24.01 -9.74 -45.31
CA LEU A 423 24.67 -8.65 -44.60
C LEU A 423 26.18 -8.78 -44.73
N ARG A 424 26.88 -7.64 -44.78
CA ARG A 424 28.34 -7.58 -44.63
C ARG A 424 28.71 -7.37 -43.17
N ILE A 425 29.45 -8.30 -42.61
CA ILE A 425 29.73 -8.38 -41.17
C ILE A 425 31.23 -8.32 -40.94
N LEU A 426 31.67 -7.48 -40.01
CA LEU A 426 33.04 -7.45 -39.51
C LEU A 426 33.07 -7.95 -38.06
N GLU A 427 33.75 -9.07 -37.83
CA GLU A 427 33.95 -9.64 -36.50
C GLU A 427 35.34 -9.24 -35.97
N VAL A 428 35.38 -8.39 -34.95
CA VAL A 428 36.62 -7.96 -34.29
C VAL A 428 36.96 -8.99 -33.21
N GLY A 429 38.17 -9.55 -33.23
CA GLY A 429 38.58 -10.64 -32.33
C GLY A 429 37.92 -11.97 -32.70
N CYS A 430 37.98 -12.37 -33.97
CA CYS A 430 37.21 -13.52 -34.46
C CYS A 430 37.73 -14.90 -34.00
N SER A 431 38.88 -14.98 -33.32
CA SER A 431 39.47 -16.23 -32.85
C SER A 431 39.58 -17.28 -33.97
N SER A 432 39.07 -18.50 -33.77
CA SER A 432 39.02 -19.57 -34.78
C SER A 432 38.02 -19.32 -35.92
N GLY A 433 37.22 -18.25 -35.84
CA GLY A 433 36.18 -17.90 -36.79
C GLY A 433 34.90 -18.72 -36.64
N TYR A 434 34.63 -19.31 -35.46
CA TYR A 434 33.48 -20.19 -35.26
C TYR A 434 32.13 -19.48 -35.38
N LEU A 435 31.99 -18.26 -34.81
CA LEU A 435 30.78 -17.45 -34.94
C LEU A 435 30.61 -16.96 -36.37
N GLY A 436 31.66 -16.38 -36.97
CA GLY A 436 31.63 -15.99 -38.38
C GLY A 436 31.32 -17.14 -39.34
N LYS A 437 31.83 -18.36 -39.10
CA LYS A 437 31.48 -19.56 -39.87
C LYS A 437 29.99 -19.89 -39.78
N PHE A 438 29.40 -19.75 -38.59
CA PHE A 438 27.96 -19.94 -38.40
C PHE A 438 27.15 -18.92 -39.20
N LEU A 439 27.51 -17.63 -39.11
CA LEU A 439 26.84 -16.54 -39.82
C LEU A 439 26.99 -16.65 -41.35
N LYS A 440 28.16 -17.07 -41.83
CA LYS A 440 28.40 -17.32 -43.25
C LYS A 440 27.58 -18.50 -43.77
N SER A 441 27.38 -19.56 -42.97
CA SER A 441 26.53 -20.68 -43.38
C SER A 441 25.04 -20.29 -43.54
N ALA A 442 24.63 -19.19 -42.90
CA ALA A 442 23.33 -18.55 -43.09
C ALA A 442 23.27 -17.56 -44.28
N GLY A 443 24.34 -17.45 -45.07
CA GLY A 443 24.38 -16.66 -46.31
C GLY A 443 24.88 -15.23 -46.17
N HIS A 444 25.55 -14.87 -45.07
CA HIS A 444 26.17 -13.56 -44.88
C HIS A 444 27.64 -13.53 -45.33
N GLU A 445 28.15 -12.35 -45.68
CA GLU A 445 29.59 -12.12 -45.93
C GLU A 445 30.25 -11.73 -44.60
N VAL A 446 31.28 -12.48 -44.19
CA VAL A 446 31.92 -12.28 -42.88
C VAL A 446 33.42 -12.09 -43.01
N TRP A 447 33.87 -10.92 -42.56
CA TRP A 447 35.28 -10.56 -42.41
C TRP A 447 35.67 -10.65 -40.94
N GLY A 448 36.89 -11.09 -40.66
CA GLY A 448 37.43 -11.20 -39.30
C GLY A 448 38.70 -10.37 -39.09
N ILE A 449 38.92 -9.90 -37.86
CA ILE A 449 40.19 -9.31 -37.41
C ILE A 449 40.71 -10.17 -36.27
N GLU A 450 41.94 -10.67 -36.38
CA GLU A 450 42.56 -11.49 -35.34
C GLU A 450 44.07 -11.23 -35.27
N THR A 451 44.61 -11.17 -34.07
CA THR A 451 46.03 -10.88 -33.80
C THR A 451 46.88 -12.15 -33.70
N GLN A 452 46.31 -13.27 -33.24
CA GLN A 452 47.07 -14.49 -33.00
C GLN A 452 47.25 -15.29 -34.31
N PRO A 453 48.48 -15.59 -34.75
CA PRO A 453 48.73 -16.23 -36.05
C PRO A 453 48.04 -17.59 -36.24
N ILE A 454 47.91 -18.38 -35.16
CA ILE A 454 47.25 -19.69 -35.20
C ILE A 454 45.73 -19.53 -35.41
N ALA A 455 45.11 -18.59 -34.70
CA ALA A 455 43.69 -18.27 -34.85
C ALA A 455 43.39 -17.69 -36.24
N VAL A 456 44.22 -16.76 -36.73
CA VAL A 456 44.16 -16.24 -38.12
C VAL A 456 44.15 -17.38 -39.13
N ALA A 457 45.07 -18.34 -39.01
CA ALA A 457 45.17 -19.47 -39.93
C ALA A 457 43.95 -20.40 -39.89
N ARG A 458 43.24 -20.48 -38.76
CA ARG A 458 41.99 -21.25 -38.63
C ARG A 458 40.80 -20.47 -39.22
N ALA A 459 40.62 -19.22 -38.83
CA ALA A 459 39.55 -18.36 -39.32
C ALA A 459 39.63 -18.16 -40.84
N SER A 460 40.83 -18.05 -41.40
CA SER A 460 41.04 -17.89 -42.86
C SER A 460 40.54 -19.08 -43.69
N LYS A 461 40.28 -20.24 -43.06
CA LYS A 461 39.71 -21.41 -43.75
C LYS A 461 38.19 -21.38 -43.85
N CYS A 462 37.51 -20.54 -43.06
CA CYS A 462 36.06 -20.51 -43.00
C CYS A 462 35.46 -19.13 -43.33
N LEU A 463 36.12 -18.02 -42.98
CA LEU A 463 35.63 -16.67 -43.23
C LEU A 463 35.93 -16.19 -44.66
N ASP A 464 35.30 -15.10 -45.11
CA ASP A 464 35.52 -14.54 -46.46
C ASP A 464 36.82 -13.77 -46.56
N TYR A 465 37.21 -13.11 -45.46
CA TYR A 465 38.48 -12.41 -45.33
C TYR A 465 38.90 -12.38 -43.86
N VAL A 466 40.20 -12.48 -43.59
CA VAL A 466 40.75 -12.34 -42.24
C VAL A 466 41.96 -11.42 -42.28
N TYR A 467 41.89 -10.35 -41.50
CA TYR A 467 42.98 -9.39 -41.35
C TYR A 467 43.87 -9.78 -40.15
N PRO A 468 45.17 -10.08 -40.37
CA PRO A 468 46.10 -10.42 -39.30
C PRO A 468 46.62 -9.16 -38.59
N GLY A 469 45.94 -8.72 -37.53
CA GLY A 469 46.35 -7.54 -36.79
C GLY A 469 45.29 -7.01 -35.84
N THR A 470 45.47 -5.77 -35.38
CA THR A 470 44.53 -5.10 -34.47
C THR A 470 43.47 -4.34 -35.26
N VAL A 471 42.33 -4.08 -34.63
CA VAL A 471 41.26 -3.23 -35.20
C VAL A 471 41.77 -1.85 -35.59
N GLN A 472 42.70 -1.28 -34.82
CA GLN A 472 43.33 0.01 -35.13
C GLN A 472 44.11 -0.05 -36.44
N SER A 473 44.92 -1.09 -36.64
CA SER A 473 45.68 -1.26 -37.89
C SER A 473 44.76 -1.54 -39.08
N PHE A 474 43.70 -2.32 -38.89
CA PHE A 474 42.70 -2.55 -39.94
C PHE A 474 42.04 -1.25 -40.40
N ILE A 475 41.63 -0.39 -39.46
CA ILE A 475 41.05 0.92 -39.76
C ILE A 475 42.02 1.79 -40.55
N ILE A 476 43.30 1.84 -40.17
CA ILE A 476 44.34 2.63 -40.85
C ILE A 476 44.54 2.13 -42.27
N ASP A 477 44.75 0.82 -42.43
CA ASP A 477 45.08 0.21 -43.72
C ASP A 477 43.91 0.30 -44.72
N HIS A 478 42.67 0.22 -44.22
CA HIS A 478 41.45 0.24 -45.04
C HIS A 478 40.76 1.62 -45.07
N GLU A 479 41.35 2.67 -44.47
CA GLU A 479 40.75 4.01 -44.47
C GLU A 479 40.55 4.54 -45.91
N SER A 480 41.48 4.23 -46.80
CA SER A 480 41.44 4.65 -48.21
C SER A 480 40.54 3.80 -49.11
N GLU A 481 40.17 2.59 -48.68
CA GLU A 481 39.40 1.62 -49.47
C GLU A 481 37.88 1.82 -49.38
N ASN A 482 37.45 2.75 -48.51
CA ASN A 482 36.04 3.09 -48.29
C ASN A 482 35.15 1.87 -47.98
N GLN A 483 35.69 0.84 -47.31
CA GLN A 483 34.94 -0.33 -46.88
C GLN A 483 33.81 0.05 -45.92
N ARG A 484 32.66 -0.60 -46.06
CA ARG A 484 31.47 -0.40 -45.21
C ARG A 484 30.82 -1.73 -44.84
N PHE A 485 30.44 -1.85 -43.58
CA PHE A 485 29.80 -3.02 -42.99
C PHE A 485 28.42 -2.67 -42.45
N ASP A 486 27.50 -3.62 -42.58
CA ASP A 486 26.17 -3.50 -42.00
C ASP A 486 26.20 -3.80 -40.51
N ILE A 487 27.09 -4.71 -40.09
CA ILE A 487 27.25 -5.10 -38.70
C ILE A 487 28.74 -5.16 -38.35
N ILE A 488 29.12 -4.61 -37.20
CA ILE A 488 30.41 -4.85 -36.56
C ILE A 488 30.18 -5.55 -35.23
N ILE A 489 30.91 -6.65 -34.98
CA ILE A 489 30.79 -7.46 -33.77
C ILE A 489 32.01 -7.23 -32.87
N PHE A 490 31.76 -6.96 -31.58
CA PHE A 490 32.76 -7.02 -30.51
C PHE A 490 32.32 -8.07 -29.49
N GLY A 491 32.62 -9.35 -29.76
CA GLY A 491 32.27 -10.46 -28.87
C GLY A 491 33.34 -10.67 -27.82
N ASP A 492 33.20 -10.03 -26.66
CA ASP A 492 34.16 -10.09 -25.54
C ASP A 492 35.53 -9.47 -25.90
N VAL A 493 35.50 -8.24 -26.42
CA VAL A 493 36.69 -7.52 -26.92
C VAL A 493 36.89 -6.14 -26.30
N LEU A 494 35.81 -5.40 -26.03
CA LEU A 494 35.90 -3.99 -25.59
C LEU A 494 36.67 -3.83 -24.28
N GLU A 495 36.57 -4.81 -23.40
CA GLU A 495 37.25 -4.94 -22.12
C GLU A 495 38.77 -5.21 -22.24
N HIS A 496 39.23 -5.73 -23.37
CA HIS A 496 40.65 -5.97 -23.66
C HIS A 496 41.31 -4.78 -24.39
N LEU A 497 40.55 -3.79 -24.84
CA LEU A 497 41.08 -2.61 -25.51
C LEU A 497 41.61 -1.59 -24.50
N ALA A 498 42.76 -0.99 -24.82
CA ALA A 498 43.29 0.13 -24.03
C ALA A 498 42.34 1.34 -24.09
N ASP A 499 41.90 1.72 -25.29
CA ASP A 499 41.07 2.91 -25.53
C ASP A 499 39.82 2.56 -26.38
N PRO A 500 38.83 1.86 -25.80
CA PRO A 500 37.65 1.41 -26.54
C PRO A 500 36.83 2.56 -27.12
N ALA A 501 36.84 3.74 -26.48
CA ALA A 501 36.11 4.90 -26.96
C ALA A 501 36.61 5.41 -28.32
N ASP A 502 37.93 5.43 -28.55
CA ASP A 502 38.51 5.88 -29.80
C ASP A 502 38.25 4.89 -30.93
N ILE A 503 38.31 3.59 -30.63
CA ILE A 503 37.93 2.53 -31.56
C ILE A 503 36.47 2.68 -31.96
N LEU A 504 35.56 2.85 -31.01
CA LEU A 504 34.13 3.04 -31.30
C LEU A 504 33.89 4.29 -32.17
N ARG A 505 34.55 5.42 -31.90
CA ARG A 505 34.45 6.61 -32.77
C ARG A 505 34.93 6.32 -34.18
N ALA A 506 36.04 5.61 -34.33
CA ALA A 506 36.60 5.25 -35.62
C ALA A 506 35.71 4.26 -36.40
N CYS A 507 35.06 3.30 -35.71
CA CYS A 507 34.12 2.36 -36.31
C CYS A 507 32.94 3.04 -37.01
N ARG A 508 32.57 4.28 -36.66
CA ARG A 508 31.53 5.04 -37.38
C ARG A 508 31.85 5.19 -38.87
N LYS A 509 33.14 5.28 -39.23
CA LYS A 509 33.57 5.37 -40.63
C LYS A 509 33.45 4.04 -41.38
N LEU A 510 33.42 2.92 -40.65
CA LEU A 510 33.30 1.58 -41.20
C LEU A 510 31.85 1.09 -41.29
N LEU A 511 30.90 1.76 -40.65
CA LEU A 511 29.48 1.41 -40.72
C LEU A 511 28.79 2.01 -41.94
N THR A 512 27.85 1.26 -42.52
CA THR A 512 26.86 1.83 -43.45
C THR A 512 25.96 2.83 -42.71
N HIS A 513 25.16 3.62 -43.44
CA HIS A 513 24.27 4.61 -42.83
C HIS A 513 23.26 3.99 -41.84
N SER A 514 22.84 2.75 -42.10
CA SER A 514 21.98 1.95 -41.23
C SER A 514 22.75 0.85 -40.49
N GLY A 515 24.07 0.98 -40.40
CA GLY A 515 24.93 -0.03 -39.80
C GLY A 515 24.88 0.01 -38.27
N GLU A 516 25.08 -1.16 -37.66
CA GLU A 516 25.01 -1.32 -36.20
C GLU A 516 26.25 -2.02 -35.64
N ILE A 517 26.50 -1.80 -34.35
CA ILE A 517 27.48 -2.56 -33.57
C ILE A 517 26.74 -3.45 -32.59
N LEU A 518 27.14 -4.72 -32.54
CA LEU A 518 26.72 -5.68 -31.52
C LEU A 518 27.93 -6.02 -30.64
N ALA A 519 27.80 -5.87 -29.33
CA ALA A 519 28.89 -6.14 -28.39
C ALA A 519 28.42 -7.03 -27.23
N SER A 520 29.26 -7.97 -26.79
CA SER A 520 29.14 -8.63 -25.48
C SER A 520 30.23 -8.11 -24.55
N VAL A 521 29.84 -7.72 -23.33
CA VAL A 521 30.75 -7.11 -22.35
C VAL A 521 30.48 -7.64 -20.94
N PRO A 522 31.50 -8.16 -20.23
CA PRO A 522 31.40 -8.57 -18.82
C PRO A 522 30.96 -7.46 -17.88
N ASN A 523 30.13 -7.83 -16.90
CA ASN A 523 29.59 -6.91 -15.89
C ASN A 523 30.40 -6.99 -14.57
N VAL A 524 31.22 -5.98 -14.30
CA VAL A 524 31.99 -5.89 -13.04
C VAL A 524 31.09 -5.69 -11.82
N SER A 525 29.85 -5.24 -12.02
CA SER A 525 28.87 -5.08 -10.95
C SER A 525 28.16 -6.40 -10.61
N HIS A 526 28.63 -7.56 -11.05
CA HIS A 526 28.03 -8.84 -10.63
C HIS A 526 28.17 -9.07 -9.11
N GLU A 527 27.18 -9.73 -8.48
CA GLU A 527 27.12 -9.98 -7.02
C GLU A 527 28.40 -10.63 -6.49
N ALA A 528 28.96 -11.60 -7.23
CA ALA A 528 30.20 -12.27 -6.88
C ALA A 528 31.39 -11.29 -6.71
N VAL A 529 31.53 -10.31 -7.61
CA VAL A 529 32.61 -9.30 -7.53
C VAL A 529 32.38 -8.36 -6.35
N ARG A 530 31.13 -7.99 -6.07
CA ARG A 530 30.77 -7.14 -4.93
C ARG A 530 31.08 -7.82 -3.60
N LEU A 531 30.74 -9.10 -3.46
CA LEU A 531 31.02 -9.88 -2.26
C LEU A 531 32.53 -10.07 -2.05
N MET A 532 33.26 -10.34 -3.13
CA MET A 532 34.74 -10.37 -3.10
C MET A 532 35.31 -9.03 -2.62
N LEU A 533 34.78 -7.91 -3.09
CA LEU A 533 35.18 -6.58 -2.62
C LEU A 533 34.83 -6.32 -1.15
N LEU A 534 33.67 -6.79 -0.67
CA LEU A 534 33.28 -6.68 0.74
C LEU A 534 34.21 -7.48 1.66
N GLU A 535 34.80 -8.57 1.16
CA GLU A 535 35.87 -9.31 1.82
C GLU A 535 37.24 -8.60 1.77
N GLY A 536 37.33 -7.46 1.07
CA GLY A 536 38.58 -6.74 0.85
C GLY A 536 39.48 -7.38 -0.21
N ARG A 537 38.92 -8.20 -1.11
CA ARG A 537 39.66 -8.89 -2.18
C ARG A 537 39.42 -8.27 -3.56
N TRP A 538 40.45 -8.28 -4.40
CA TRP A 538 40.41 -7.88 -5.80
C TRP A 538 41.32 -8.79 -6.62
N GLU A 539 40.82 -9.98 -6.92
CA GLU A 539 41.61 -11.08 -7.50
C GLU A 539 41.23 -11.31 -8.96
N TYR A 540 42.24 -11.30 -9.83
CA TYR A 540 42.07 -11.68 -11.23
C TYR A 540 42.02 -13.20 -11.38
N GLN A 541 41.31 -13.65 -12.41
CA GLN A 541 41.07 -15.04 -12.75
C GLN A 541 41.60 -15.36 -14.14
N LYS A 542 41.68 -16.65 -14.48
CA LYS A 542 42.10 -17.08 -15.82
C LYS A 542 41.05 -16.79 -16.90
N THR A 543 39.78 -16.73 -16.51
CA THR A 543 38.61 -16.53 -17.38
C THR A 543 37.50 -15.84 -16.60
N GLY A 544 36.49 -15.30 -17.29
CA GLY A 544 35.27 -14.75 -16.68
C GLY A 544 35.33 -13.25 -16.41
N ILE A 545 34.50 -12.73 -15.50
CA ILE A 545 34.38 -11.27 -15.29
C ILE A 545 35.72 -10.64 -14.88
N MET A 546 36.47 -11.35 -14.03
CA MET A 546 37.76 -10.91 -13.51
C MET A 546 38.94 -11.47 -14.33
N ASP A 547 38.75 -11.77 -15.62
CA ASP A 547 39.84 -12.25 -16.48
C ASP A 547 41.08 -11.33 -16.39
N GLN A 548 42.25 -11.92 -16.15
CA GLN A 548 43.53 -11.24 -16.03
C GLN A 548 43.95 -10.44 -17.27
N THR A 549 43.31 -10.69 -18.42
CA THR A 549 43.55 -10.00 -19.69
C THR A 549 42.61 -8.80 -19.90
N HIS A 550 41.61 -8.57 -19.02
CA HIS A 550 40.77 -7.36 -19.06
C HIS A 550 41.58 -6.12 -18.63
N LEU A 551 41.57 -5.09 -19.48
CA LEU A 551 42.15 -3.77 -19.21
C LEU A 551 41.11 -2.76 -18.72
N ARG A 552 39.83 -3.03 -18.99
CA ARG A 552 38.68 -2.20 -18.66
C ARG A 552 37.59 -3.05 -18.03
N PHE A 553 36.86 -2.46 -17.08
CA PHE A 553 35.76 -3.08 -16.37
C PHE A 553 34.53 -2.21 -16.53
N PHE A 554 33.40 -2.82 -16.87
CA PHE A 554 32.17 -2.08 -17.14
C PHE A 554 31.05 -2.53 -16.21
N SER A 555 30.38 -1.55 -15.61
CA SER A 555 29.00 -1.65 -15.13
C SER A 555 28.04 -1.32 -16.29
N ARG A 556 26.74 -1.55 -16.10
CA ARG A 556 25.71 -1.08 -17.06
C ARG A 556 25.89 0.41 -17.38
N ASP A 557 25.91 1.27 -16.37
CA ASP A 557 25.94 2.72 -16.55
C ASP A 557 27.20 3.20 -17.29
N THR A 558 28.36 2.61 -16.97
CA THR A 558 29.63 2.96 -17.63
C THR A 558 29.70 2.43 -19.06
N LEU A 559 29.11 1.26 -19.34
CA LEU A 559 28.95 0.74 -20.69
C LEU A 559 28.03 1.63 -21.54
N VAL A 560 26.91 2.07 -20.97
CA VAL A 560 25.99 2.97 -21.65
C VAL A 560 26.64 4.33 -21.90
N SER A 561 27.36 4.85 -20.93
CA SER A 561 28.11 6.11 -21.06
C SER A 561 29.15 6.01 -22.18
N LEU A 562 29.91 4.91 -22.26
CA LEU A 562 30.87 4.66 -23.33
C LEU A 562 30.23 4.79 -24.72
N PHE A 563 29.08 4.15 -24.96
CA PHE A 563 28.39 4.25 -26.25
C PHE A 563 27.80 5.64 -26.50
N THR A 564 27.21 6.26 -25.48
CA THR A 564 26.59 7.59 -25.59
C THR A 564 27.64 8.65 -25.93
N GLU A 565 28.77 8.66 -25.23
CA GLU A 565 29.88 9.63 -25.41
C GLU A 565 30.64 9.43 -26.72
N THR A 566 30.55 8.25 -27.33
CA THR A 566 31.12 7.95 -28.65
C THR A 566 30.13 8.21 -29.78
N GLY A 567 28.95 8.75 -29.46
CA GLY A 567 27.95 9.20 -30.40
C GLY A 567 27.07 8.07 -30.95
N TYR A 568 26.88 7.01 -30.17
CA TYR A 568 25.96 5.92 -30.47
C TYR A 568 24.69 6.00 -29.63
N LYS A 569 23.58 5.62 -30.25
CA LYS A 569 22.31 5.36 -29.58
C LYS A 569 22.19 3.85 -29.35
N ILE A 570 21.83 3.46 -28.14
CA ILE A 570 21.58 2.05 -27.82
C ILE A 570 20.17 1.69 -28.29
N THR A 571 20.05 0.68 -29.15
CA THR A 571 18.77 0.21 -29.69
C THR A 571 18.20 -0.92 -28.84
N SER A 572 19.05 -1.85 -28.38
CA SER A 572 18.68 -2.92 -27.45
C SER A 572 19.83 -3.28 -26.50
N MET A 573 19.50 -3.89 -25.35
CA MET A 573 20.44 -4.42 -24.38
C MET A 573 19.86 -5.68 -23.73
N ASP A 574 20.40 -6.84 -24.10
CA ASP A 574 20.10 -8.14 -23.52
C ASP A 574 21.11 -8.51 -22.43
N THR A 575 20.79 -9.54 -21.64
CA THR A 575 21.65 -10.02 -20.55
C THR A 575 21.93 -11.52 -20.68
N VAL A 576 23.14 -11.92 -20.29
CA VAL A 576 23.50 -13.30 -19.95
C VAL A 576 23.58 -13.38 -18.43
N THR A 577 22.79 -14.24 -17.81
CA THR A 577 22.74 -14.36 -16.35
C THR A 577 23.51 -15.59 -15.87
N LEU A 578 24.25 -15.44 -14.78
CA LEU A 578 24.95 -16.53 -14.13
C LEU A 578 24.82 -16.34 -12.61
N PRO A 579 24.01 -17.14 -11.91
CA PRO A 579 23.82 -16.96 -10.47
C PRO A 579 25.13 -17.16 -9.71
N LEU A 580 25.25 -16.54 -8.54
CA LEU A 580 26.45 -16.61 -7.68
C LEU A 580 27.00 -18.03 -7.50
N SER A 581 26.12 -19.03 -7.36
CA SER A 581 26.49 -20.45 -7.19
C SER A 581 27.29 -21.04 -8.37
N ASN A 582 27.25 -20.38 -9.53
CA ASN A 582 27.80 -20.87 -10.78
C ASN A 582 28.94 -19.97 -11.29
N VAL A 583 29.37 -18.99 -10.51
CA VAL A 583 30.51 -18.13 -10.84
C VAL A 583 31.75 -18.65 -10.14
N ASP A 584 32.86 -18.74 -10.86
CA ASP A 584 34.13 -19.25 -10.34
C ASP A 584 34.87 -18.27 -9.40
N ILE A 585 34.17 -17.34 -8.74
CA ILE A 585 34.71 -16.45 -7.71
C ILE A 585 34.33 -17.04 -6.34
N GLY A 586 35.29 -17.62 -5.62
CA GLY A 586 35.03 -18.22 -4.31
C GLY A 586 34.63 -17.15 -3.29
N ILE A 587 33.52 -17.31 -2.59
CA ILE A 587 32.99 -16.36 -1.59
C ILE A 587 32.91 -17.02 -0.21
N SER A 588 33.23 -16.27 0.84
CA SER A 588 33.07 -16.69 2.24
C SER A 588 31.59 -16.91 2.57
N ALA A 589 31.30 -18.08 3.16
CA ALA A 589 29.96 -18.45 3.58
C ALA A 589 29.38 -17.49 4.64
N ASP A 590 30.23 -16.84 5.44
CA ASP A 590 29.79 -15.90 6.47
C ASP A 590 29.38 -14.56 5.87
N ILE A 591 30.18 -13.98 4.97
CA ILE A 591 29.82 -12.75 4.24
C ILE A 591 28.55 -12.98 3.44
N TYR A 592 28.44 -14.08 2.69
CA TYR A 592 27.23 -14.39 1.95
C TYR A 592 26.00 -14.51 2.87
N ARG A 593 26.12 -15.13 4.04
CA ARG A 593 25.02 -15.24 5.02
C ARG A 593 24.59 -13.88 5.56
N GLU A 594 25.53 -12.98 5.77
CA GLU A 594 25.31 -11.62 6.27
C GLU A 594 24.83 -10.65 5.19
N THR A 595 25.10 -10.89 3.92
CA THR A 595 24.71 -9.96 2.84
C THR A 595 23.51 -10.43 2.02
N ARG A 596 23.10 -11.71 2.12
CA ARG A 596 21.96 -12.26 1.35
C ARG A 596 20.62 -11.54 1.52
N HIS A 597 20.48 -10.73 2.56
CA HIS A 597 19.28 -9.96 2.86
C HIS A 597 19.38 -8.50 2.42
N LEU A 598 20.55 -8.06 1.95
CA LEU A 598 20.71 -6.73 1.38
C LEU A 598 20.08 -6.69 0.00
N PRO A 599 19.32 -5.63 -0.33
CA PRO A 599 18.78 -5.46 -1.65
C PRO A 599 19.94 -5.20 -2.63
N PHE A 600 20.15 -6.13 -3.55
CA PHE A 600 21.01 -5.92 -4.71
C PHE A 600 20.14 -5.43 -5.88
N ASP A 601 20.71 -4.62 -6.78
CA ASP A 601 20.04 -4.22 -8.02
C ASP A 601 19.82 -5.41 -8.98
N ASP A 602 18.98 -5.21 -9.99
CA ASP A 602 18.58 -6.29 -10.90
C ASP A 602 19.71 -6.78 -11.83
N ASP A 603 20.91 -6.18 -11.77
CA ASP A 603 22.09 -6.67 -12.51
C ASP A 603 22.97 -7.60 -11.67
N LYS A 604 22.53 -7.97 -10.46
CA LYS A 604 23.32 -8.77 -9.53
C LYS A 604 23.73 -10.13 -10.08
N ASP A 605 22.88 -10.77 -10.89
CA ASP A 605 23.13 -12.06 -11.53
C ASP A 605 23.45 -11.91 -13.02
N VAL A 606 23.56 -10.68 -13.53
CA VAL A 606 23.95 -10.42 -14.91
C VAL A 606 25.46 -10.57 -15.03
N PHE A 607 25.87 -11.62 -15.73
CA PHE A 607 27.27 -11.94 -15.98
C PHE A 607 27.86 -11.08 -17.11
N GLN A 608 27.10 -10.90 -18.18
CA GLN A 608 27.48 -10.12 -19.36
C GLN A 608 26.27 -9.37 -19.94
N PHE A 609 26.51 -8.19 -20.48
CA PHE A 609 25.56 -7.44 -21.30
C PHE A 609 25.79 -7.72 -22.78
N VAL A 610 24.73 -7.90 -23.55
CA VAL A 610 24.77 -7.98 -25.02
C VAL A 610 24.04 -6.77 -25.57
N VAL A 611 24.77 -5.83 -26.15
CA VAL A 611 24.26 -4.50 -26.52
C VAL A 611 24.24 -4.36 -28.04
N THR A 612 23.15 -3.82 -28.57
CA THR A 612 23.08 -3.34 -29.96
C THR A 612 23.03 -1.82 -29.97
N VAL A 613 23.90 -1.21 -30.78
CA VAL A 613 23.97 0.25 -30.91
C VAL A 613 24.04 0.68 -32.37
N MET A 614 23.55 1.88 -32.66
CA MET A 614 23.61 2.51 -33.98
C MET A 614 24.11 3.96 -33.88
N PRO A 615 24.74 4.54 -34.92
CA PRO A 615 25.16 5.94 -34.90
C PRO A 615 23.98 6.89 -34.63
N ALA A 616 24.18 7.86 -33.73
CA ALA A 616 23.18 8.89 -33.43
C ALA A 616 23.20 10.04 -34.47
N ALA A 617 22.02 10.58 -34.80
CA ALA A 617 21.88 11.75 -35.67
C ALA A 617 22.03 13.04 -34.85
N ASP A 618 23.21 13.68 -34.94
CA ASP A 618 23.69 15.02 -34.50
C ASP A 618 23.16 15.73 -33.22
N ASP A 619 22.23 15.17 -32.46
CA ASP A 619 21.90 15.54 -31.08
C ASP A 619 22.58 14.58 -30.10
N ARG A 620 22.82 15.02 -28.85
CA ARG A 620 23.32 14.11 -27.79
C ARG A 620 22.38 12.90 -27.68
N PRO A 621 22.86 11.65 -27.87
CA PRO A 621 22.00 10.49 -27.86
C PRO A 621 21.28 10.33 -26.51
N ASP A 622 19.95 10.33 -26.52
CA ASP A 622 19.14 10.02 -25.34
C ASP A 622 19.12 8.50 -25.10
N ASN A 623 20.05 8.05 -24.27
CA ASN A 623 20.10 6.69 -23.75
C ASN A 623 19.60 6.60 -22.30
N THR A 624 18.81 7.57 -21.82
CA THR A 624 18.36 7.64 -20.41
C THR A 624 17.64 6.38 -19.93
N ARG A 625 16.95 5.65 -20.83
CA ARG A 625 16.34 4.34 -20.51
C ARG A 625 17.34 3.26 -20.06
N PHE A 626 18.64 3.45 -20.31
CA PHE A 626 19.70 2.50 -19.95
C PHE A 626 20.75 3.06 -18.96
N VAL A 627 20.91 4.39 -18.86
CA VAL A 627 21.93 5.06 -18.00
C VAL A 627 21.59 5.05 -16.51
N SER A 628 20.33 4.82 -16.16
CA SER A 628 19.88 4.72 -14.78
C SER A 628 18.43 4.31 -14.89
N ARG A 629 18.06 3.18 -14.28
CA ARG A 629 16.65 2.94 -14.01
C ARG A 629 16.20 4.11 -13.16
N GLN A 630 15.42 5.04 -13.73
CA GLN A 630 14.35 5.60 -12.94
C GLN A 630 13.48 4.39 -12.58
N LEU A 631 13.82 3.74 -11.47
CA LEU A 631 12.96 2.77 -10.82
C LEU A 631 11.62 3.46 -10.73
N SER A 632 10.60 2.87 -11.37
CA SER A 632 9.29 3.48 -11.34
C SER A 632 8.85 3.48 -9.87
N HIS A 633 8.66 4.66 -9.29
CA HIS A 633 8.02 4.78 -7.99
C HIS A 633 6.51 4.70 -8.23
N VAL A 634 5.92 3.56 -7.90
CA VAL A 634 4.51 3.28 -8.15
C VAL A 634 3.76 3.37 -6.84
N LEU A 635 2.78 4.26 -6.76
CA LEU A 635 1.85 4.34 -5.64
C LEU A 635 0.52 3.72 -6.04
N CYS A 636 0.11 2.66 -5.35
CA CYS A 636 -1.22 2.05 -5.51
C CYS A 636 -2.16 2.58 -4.44
N LEU A 637 -3.20 3.29 -4.84
CA LEU A 637 -4.23 3.79 -3.95
C LEU A 637 -5.45 2.87 -4.00
N LEU A 638 -5.70 2.21 -2.88
CA LEU A 638 -6.71 1.17 -2.74
C LEU A 638 -7.88 1.69 -1.89
N PRO A 639 -9.14 1.32 -2.22
CA PRO A 639 -10.28 1.62 -1.36
C PRO A 639 -10.25 0.82 -0.06
N LEU A 640 -9.73 -0.41 -0.09
CA LEU A 640 -9.64 -1.30 1.06
C LEU A 640 -8.20 -1.85 1.22
N PRO A 641 -7.49 -1.53 2.31
CA PRO A 641 -6.10 -1.94 2.52
C PRO A 641 -5.87 -3.46 2.57
N ASP A 642 -6.90 -4.26 2.88
CA ASP A 642 -6.80 -5.72 3.06
C ASP A 642 -7.62 -6.51 2.01
N SER A 643 -7.93 -5.91 0.86
CA SER A 643 -8.68 -6.61 -0.19
C SER A 643 -7.87 -7.73 -0.87
N SER A 644 -8.39 -8.96 -0.89
CA SER A 644 -7.82 -10.10 -1.62
C SER A 644 -7.81 -9.91 -3.14
N LEU A 645 -8.78 -9.15 -3.65
CA LEU A 645 -8.80 -8.74 -5.05
C LEU A 645 -7.60 -7.83 -5.36
N ALA A 646 -7.29 -6.87 -4.48
CA ALA A 646 -6.11 -6.04 -4.65
C ALA A 646 -4.81 -6.85 -4.62
N ASP A 647 -4.76 -7.98 -3.91
CA ASP A 647 -3.61 -8.87 -3.95
C ASP A 647 -3.38 -9.49 -5.32
N ILE A 648 -4.42 -10.10 -5.91
CA ILE A 648 -4.30 -10.79 -7.21
C ILE A 648 -4.25 -9.83 -8.42
N ARG A 649 -4.79 -8.61 -8.28
CA ARG A 649 -4.79 -7.59 -9.34
C ARG A 649 -3.53 -6.73 -9.33
N LEU A 650 -3.10 -6.32 -8.14
CA LEU A 650 -2.12 -5.26 -7.95
C LEU A 650 -0.94 -5.72 -7.09
N ARG A 651 -1.12 -6.07 -5.82
CA ARG A 651 0.00 -6.24 -4.89
C ARG A 651 0.94 -7.36 -5.32
N GLN A 652 0.44 -8.56 -5.61
CA GLN A 652 1.29 -9.69 -6.02
C GLN A 652 1.94 -9.44 -7.39
N PRO A 653 1.19 -9.05 -8.45
CA PRO A 653 1.82 -8.80 -9.76
C PRO A 653 2.82 -7.65 -9.73
N LEU A 654 2.51 -6.56 -9.02
CA LEU A 654 3.43 -5.42 -8.92
C LEU A 654 4.64 -5.78 -8.05
N ALA A 655 4.47 -6.48 -6.92
CA ALA A 655 5.61 -6.97 -6.15
C ALA A 655 6.52 -7.86 -7.01
N ARG A 656 5.94 -8.70 -7.87
CA ARG A 656 6.72 -9.51 -8.82
C ARG A 656 7.35 -8.67 -9.93
N PHE A 657 6.68 -7.63 -10.41
CA PHE A 657 7.26 -6.66 -11.33
C PHE A 657 8.49 -5.97 -10.72
N SER A 658 8.40 -5.55 -9.46
CA SER A 658 9.52 -4.95 -8.70
C SER A 658 10.71 -5.90 -8.63
N GLN A 659 10.46 -7.20 -8.38
CA GLN A 659 11.51 -8.23 -8.36
C GLN A 659 12.13 -8.54 -9.72
N LEU A 660 11.38 -8.44 -10.82
CA LEU A 660 11.82 -8.83 -12.16
C LEU A 660 12.43 -7.68 -12.96
N TYR A 661 11.90 -6.47 -12.81
CA TYR A 661 12.17 -5.35 -13.71
C TYR A 661 12.78 -4.13 -13.01
N GLY A 662 12.77 -4.10 -11.68
CA GLY A 662 13.21 -2.95 -10.89
C GLY A 662 12.13 -1.88 -10.82
N GLY A 663 11.64 -1.59 -9.61
CA GLY A 663 10.65 -0.56 -9.33
C GLY A 663 10.30 -0.60 -7.84
N GLN A 664 9.93 0.53 -7.26
CA GLN A 664 9.50 0.56 -5.87
C GLN A 664 8.00 0.77 -5.82
N ILE A 665 7.33 0.04 -4.94
CA ILE A 665 5.87 0.10 -4.83
C ILE A 665 5.50 0.49 -3.42
N ARG A 666 4.58 1.44 -3.31
CA ARG A 666 3.89 1.75 -2.07
C ARG A 666 2.40 1.56 -2.28
N THR A 667 1.71 1.19 -1.22
CA THR A 667 0.26 1.06 -1.20
C THR A 667 -0.29 2.02 -0.16
N GLY A 668 -1.30 2.80 -0.54
CA GLY A 668 -2.00 3.72 0.34
C GLY A 668 -3.51 3.61 0.19
N SER A 669 -4.24 4.35 1.02
CA SER A 669 -5.69 4.47 0.91
C SER A 669 -6.05 5.55 -0.12
N VAL A 670 -6.99 5.27 -1.01
CA VAL A 670 -7.53 6.29 -1.93
C VAL A 670 -8.22 7.42 -1.19
N TYR A 671 -8.80 7.16 -0.01
CA TYR A 671 -9.53 8.16 0.78
C TYR A 671 -8.61 9.04 1.65
N SER A 672 -7.36 8.63 1.83
CA SER A 672 -6.38 9.34 2.65
C SER A 672 -4.96 9.08 2.14
N PRO A 673 -4.64 9.51 0.91
CA PRO A 673 -3.31 9.27 0.35
C PRO A 673 -2.28 10.13 1.09
N ASP A 674 -1.11 9.55 1.39
CA ASP A 674 -0.02 10.31 2.01
C ASP A 674 0.58 11.26 0.95
N PRO A 675 0.61 12.59 1.20
CA PRO A 675 1.22 13.54 0.29
C PRO A 675 2.68 13.21 -0.04
N ASP A 676 3.44 12.68 0.92
CA ASP A 676 4.84 12.31 0.68
C ASP A 676 4.94 11.12 -0.28
N ASP A 677 3.98 10.19 -0.22
CA ASP A 677 3.89 9.08 -1.18
C ASP A 677 3.51 9.57 -2.58
N ILE A 678 2.57 10.52 -2.68
CA ILE A 678 2.20 11.13 -3.97
C ILE A 678 3.41 11.85 -4.58
N HIS A 679 4.14 12.63 -3.79
CA HIS A 679 5.32 13.34 -4.25
C HIS A 679 6.43 12.38 -4.68
N TRP A 680 6.63 11.30 -3.91
CA TRP A 680 7.59 10.23 -4.19
C TRP A 680 7.26 9.47 -5.48
N ALA A 681 5.97 9.25 -5.78
CA ALA A 681 5.56 8.46 -6.93
C ALA A 681 5.84 9.14 -8.28
N ASP A 682 6.14 8.35 -9.29
CA ASP A 682 6.12 8.74 -10.71
C ASP A 682 4.79 8.33 -11.37
N VAL A 683 4.22 7.22 -10.89
CA VAL A 683 2.96 6.63 -11.36
C VAL A 683 2.04 6.42 -10.17
N VAL A 684 0.77 6.80 -10.30
CA VAL A 684 -0.26 6.53 -9.31
C VAL A 684 -1.34 5.64 -9.93
N ILE A 685 -1.63 4.51 -9.30
CA ILE A 685 -2.67 3.56 -9.73
C ILE A 685 -3.86 3.69 -8.77
N LEU A 686 -5.05 3.96 -9.28
CA LEU A 686 -6.30 4.06 -8.53
C LEU A 686 -7.19 2.86 -8.83
N GLN A 687 -7.55 2.08 -7.81
CA GLN A 687 -8.38 0.89 -7.99
C GLN A 687 -9.87 1.19 -7.79
N ARG A 688 -10.68 1.02 -8.85
CA ARG A 688 -12.15 0.94 -8.90
C ARG A 688 -12.98 2.11 -8.34
N GLU A 689 -12.43 2.89 -7.43
CA GLU A 689 -13.15 3.94 -6.71
C GLU A 689 -13.34 5.16 -7.60
N SER A 690 -14.57 5.65 -7.67
CA SER A 690 -14.93 6.78 -8.50
C SER A 690 -15.86 7.68 -7.70
N SER A 691 -15.46 8.91 -7.42
CA SER A 691 -16.28 9.91 -6.75
C SER A 691 -15.80 11.30 -7.16
N SER A 692 -16.57 12.34 -6.82
CA SER A 692 -16.13 13.72 -7.05
C SER A 692 -14.79 14.04 -6.36
N TYR A 693 -14.51 13.41 -5.21
CA TYR A 693 -13.22 13.51 -4.54
C TYR A 693 -12.10 12.85 -5.34
N VAL A 694 -12.31 11.62 -5.81
CA VAL A 694 -11.28 10.89 -6.59
C VAL A 694 -10.97 11.59 -7.90
N LEU A 695 -11.97 12.15 -8.59
CA LEU A 695 -11.72 12.93 -9.81
C LEU A 695 -10.84 14.16 -9.55
N ASN A 696 -11.10 14.90 -8.47
CA ASN A 696 -10.25 16.03 -8.09
C ASN A 696 -8.83 15.57 -7.74
N LEU A 697 -8.71 14.43 -7.04
CA LEU A 697 -7.42 13.85 -6.66
C LEU A 697 -6.63 13.41 -7.90
N MET A 698 -7.28 12.80 -8.89
CA MET A 698 -6.68 12.45 -10.19
C MET A 698 -6.12 13.69 -10.88
N GLN A 699 -6.93 14.75 -10.97
CA GLN A 699 -6.50 16.01 -11.58
C GLN A 699 -5.31 16.63 -10.82
N GLU A 700 -5.33 16.64 -9.49
CA GLU A 700 -4.22 17.16 -8.67
C GLU A 700 -2.92 16.37 -8.90
N MET A 701 -2.99 15.04 -8.99
CA MET A 701 -1.84 14.21 -9.31
C MET A 701 -1.30 14.49 -10.72
N GLN A 702 -2.18 14.65 -11.70
CA GLN A 702 -1.79 14.99 -13.07
C GLN A 702 -1.16 16.39 -13.15
N ASP A 703 -1.70 17.37 -12.41
CA ASP A 703 -1.14 18.72 -12.29
C ASP A 703 0.26 18.69 -11.66
N LEU A 704 0.51 17.76 -10.72
CA LEU A 704 1.83 17.47 -10.15
C LEU A 704 2.76 16.68 -11.10
N GLY A 705 2.30 16.43 -12.32
CA GLY A 705 3.05 15.74 -13.37
C GLY A 705 3.10 14.22 -13.23
N LYS A 706 2.28 13.63 -12.36
CA LYS A 706 2.19 12.18 -12.17
C LYS A 706 1.46 11.51 -13.34
N PHE A 707 1.80 10.26 -13.62
CA PHE A 707 1.06 9.44 -14.59
C PHE A 707 -0.02 8.65 -13.85
N VAL A 708 -1.29 8.94 -14.11
CA VAL A 708 -2.42 8.38 -13.37
C VAL A 708 -3.05 7.23 -14.15
N VAL A 709 -3.02 6.04 -13.56
CA VAL A 709 -3.62 4.82 -14.10
C VAL A 709 -4.89 4.50 -13.32
N PHE A 710 -6.01 4.31 -14.02
CA PHE A 710 -7.25 3.83 -13.41
C PHE A 710 -7.39 2.33 -13.64
N GLU A 711 -7.54 1.54 -12.58
CA GLU A 711 -7.68 0.08 -12.65
C GLU A 711 -9.13 -0.33 -12.38
N ILE A 712 -9.68 -1.16 -13.27
CA ILE A 712 -11.03 -1.70 -13.15
C ILE A 712 -11.07 -3.18 -13.55
N ASP A 713 -11.76 -4.01 -12.77
CA ASP A 713 -11.80 -5.47 -12.91
C ASP A 713 -13.13 -6.03 -13.43
N ASP A 714 -14.23 -5.28 -13.26
CA ASP A 714 -15.61 -5.61 -13.65
C ASP A 714 -16.28 -4.47 -14.44
N LEU A 715 -17.34 -4.76 -15.19
CA LEU A 715 -18.13 -3.74 -15.91
C LEU A 715 -19.06 -2.97 -14.95
N LEU A 716 -18.49 -2.16 -14.07
CA LEU A 716 -19.25 -1.38 -13.06
C LEU A 716 -20.20 -0.34 -13.67
N LEU A 717 -20.08 -0.07 -14.98
CA LEU A 717 -20.95 0.82 -15.75
C LEU A 717 -22.35 0.25 -16.06
N ASP A 718 -22.50 -1.08 -15.98
CA ASP A 718 -23.73 -1.80 -16.34
C ASP A 718 -23.92 -3.07 -15.50
N VAL A 719 -24.15 -2.87 -14.20
CA VAL A 719 -24.37 -3.96 -13.23
C VAL A 719 -25.83 -4.45 -13.30
N PRO A 720 -26.12 -5.76 -13.34
CA PRO A 720 -27.48 -6.30 -13.31
C PRO A 720 -28.26 -5.96 -12.03
N ALA A 721 -29.57 -5.72 -12.16
CA ALA A 721 -30.45 -5.28 -11.06
C ALA A 721 -30.62 -6.31 -9.91
N TYR A 722 -30.31 -7.58 -10.15
CA TYR A 722 -30.38 -8.62 -9.11
C TYR A 722 -29.16 -8.64 -8.19
N LEU A 723 -28.09 -7.90 -8.51
CA LEU A 723 -26.90 -7.77 -7.67
C LEU A 723 -27.09 -6.66 -6.64
N THR A 724 -26.57 -6.89 -5.44
CA THR A 724 -26.72 -5.98 -4.30
C THR A 724 -26.12 -4.60 -4.53
N VAL A 725 -25.08 -4.52 -5.36
CA VAL A 725 -24.34 -3.28 -5.67
C VAL A 725 -24.94 -2.45 -6.82
N HIS A 726 -26.03 -2.91 -7.45
CA HIS A 726 -26.62 -2.25 -8.63
C HIS A 726 -26.91 -0.77 -8.41
N GLU A 727 -27.67 -0.43 -7.37
CA GLU A 727 -28.09 0.96 -7.13
C GLU A 727 -26.90 1.87 -6.79
N HIS A 728 -25.91 1.34 -6.07
CA HIS A 728 -24.68 2.08 -5.79
C HIS A 728 -23.89 2.36 -7.07
N CYS A 729 -23.57 1.34 -7.88
CA CYS A 729 -22.84 1.52 -9.14
C CYS A 729 -23.57 2.43 -10.13
N LYS A 730 -24.90 2.35 -10.18
CA LYS A 730 -25.74 3.24 -11.00
C LYS A 730 -25.63 4.70 -10.58
N GLN A 731 -25.59 4.98 -9.27
CA GLN A 731 -25.34 6.33 -8.76
C GLN A 731 -23.92 6.78 -9.07
N MET A 732 -22.94 5.88 -8.96
CA MET A 732 -21.53 6.23 -9.17
C MET A 732 -21.13 6.39 -10.64
N LYS A 733 -21.94 5.86 -11.57
CA LYS A 733 -21.68 5.80 -13.00
C LYS A 733 -21.13 7.10 -13.62
N PRO A 734 -21.70 8.30 -13.39
CA PRO A 734 -21.17 9.52 -14.01
C PRO A 734 -19.72 9.81 -13.62
N TRP A 735 -19.34 9.56 -12.37
CA TRP A 735 -17.95 9.75 -11.93
C TRP A 735 -17.02 8.67 -12.45
N LEU A 736 -17.53 7.44 -12.64
CA LEU A 736 -16.75 6.36 -13.23
C LEU A 736 -16.46 6.62 -14.72
N GLU A 737 -17.46 7.05 -15.49
CA GLU A 737 -17.26 7.42 -16.90
C GLU A 737 -16.22 8.54 -17.05
N GLU A 738 -16.28 9.55 -16.18
CA GLU A 738 -15.32 10.64 -16.15
C GLU A 738 -13.91 10.17 -15.73
N ALA A 739 -13.80 9.29 -14.73
CA ALA A 739 -12.51 8.77 -14.29
C ALA A 739 -11.83 7.98 -15.41
N LEU A 740 -12.60 7.17 -16.16
CA LEU A 740 -12.09 6.45 -17.32
C LEU A 740 -11.61 7.40 -18.42
N GLN A 741 -12.31 8.50 -18.67
CA GLN A 741 -11.94 9.49 -19.69
C GLN A 741 -10.69 10.30 -19.31
N GLN A 742 -10.56 10.69 -18.03
CA GLN A 742 -9.47 11.56 -17.57
C GLN A 742 -8.17 10.81 -17.26
N ALA A 743 -8.21 9.50 -17.00
CA ALA A 743 -7.02 8.73 -16.69
C ALA A 743 -6.01 8.76 -17.85
N ASP A 744 -4.71 8.82 -17.54
CA ASP A 744 -3.67 8.75 -18.57
C ASP A 744 -3.62 7.36 -19.23
N ALA A 745 -3.97 6.32 -18.46
CA ALA A 745 -4.17 4.95 -18.94
C ALA A 745 -5.20 4.22 -18.07
N VAL A 746 -5.83 3.19 -18.65
CA VAL A 746 -6.75 2.31 -17.93
C VAL A 746 -6.25 0.87 -18.01
N THR A 747 -6.27 0.14 -16.89
CA THR A 747 -5.97 -1.30 -16.87
C THR A 747 -7.22 -2.11 -16.58
N VAL A 748 -7.37 -3.22 -17.33
CA VAL A 748 -8.55 -4.10 -17.27
C VAL A 748 -8.16 -5.57 -17.16
N SER A 749 -9.08 -6.39 -16.63
CA SER A 749 -8.84 -7.81 -16.35
C SER A 749 -9.04 -8.75 -17.55
N THR A 750 -9.91 -8.37 -18.48
CA THR A 750 -10.33 -9.24 -19.59
C THR A 750 -10.48 -8.48 -20.90
N LEU A 751 -10.42 -9.20 -22.03
CA LEU A 751 -10.63 -8.64 -23.36
C LEU A 751 -12.04 -8.08 -23.57
N PRO A 752 -13.13 -8.73 -23.11
CA PRO A 752 -14.46 -8.15 -23.20
C PRO A 752 -14.58 -6.82 -22.43
N LEU A 753 -13.96 -6.75 -21.24
CA LEU A 753 -13.93 -5.50 -20.46
C LEU A 753 -13.11 -4.41 -21.17
N MET A 754 -11.96 -4.76 -21.76
CA MET A 754 -11.18 -3.85 -22.59
C MET A 754 -12.05 -3.24 -23.68
N LYS A 755 -12.74 -4.08 -24.45
CA LYS A 755 -13.60 -3.63 -25.55
C LYS A 755 -14.71 -2.69 -25.06
N ALA A 756 -15.30 -2.95 -23.90
CA ALA A 756 -16.33 -2.10 -23.31
C ALA A 756 -15.79 -0.74 -22.86
N VAL A 757 -14.58 -0.71 -22.28
CA VAL A 757 -13.97 0.49 -21.70
C VAL A 757 -13.18 1.32 -22.73
N SER A 758 -12.73 0.74 -23.85
CA SER A 758 -12.07 1.45 -24.96
C SER A 758 -12.95 2.52 -25.62
N ALA A 759 -14.25 2.58 -25.32
CA ALA A 759 -15.11 3.69 -25.72
C ALA A 759 -14.83 5.00 -24.94
N TYR A 760 -14.15 4.90 -23.79
CA TYR A 760 -13.92 6.01 -22.87
C TYR A 760 -12.45 6.47 -22.86
N ASN A 761 -11.49 5.59 -23.18
CA ASN A 761 -10.06 5.90 -23.19
C ASN A 761 -9.36 5.16 -24.33
N ASP A 762 -8.42 5.82 -25.01
CA ASP A 762 -7.62 5.21 -26.08
C ASP A 762 -6.48 4.34 -25.53
N ASN A 763 -6.05 4.58 -24.28
CA ASN A 763 -4.90 3.93 -23.64
C ASN A 763 -5.34 2.84 -22.66
N VAL A 764 -5.98 1.78 -23.17
CA VAL A 764 -6.46 0.65 -22.35
C VAL A 764 -5.52 -0.55 -22.48
N PHE A 765 -5.10 -1.10 -21.33
CA PHE A 765 -4.15 -2.22 -21.25
C PHE A 765 -4.75 -3.44 -20.57
N LEU A 766 -4.44 -4.63 -21.09
CA LEU A 766 -4.91 -5.91 -20.53
C LEU A 766 -3.92 -6.38 -19.47
N CYS A 767 -4.31 -6.31 -18.21
CA CYS A 767 -3.60 -6.89 -17.08
C CYS A 767 -4.47 -8.00 -16.48
N PRO A 768 -4.33 -9.27 -16.90
CA PRO A 768 -5.15 -10.36 -16.39
C PRO A 768 -4.83 -10.65 -14.92
N ASN A 769 -5.74 -11.32 -14.22
CA ASN A 769 -5.50 -11.69 -12.81
C ASN A 769 -4.46 -12.81 -12.74
N CYS A 770 -3.61 -12.79 -11.71
CA CYS A 770 -2.70 -13.90 -11.48
C CYS A 770 -3.38 -15.04 -10.71
N SER A 771 -2.94 -16.28 -10.93
CA SER A 771 -3.15 -17.36 -9.96
C SER A 771 -1.87 -17.58 -9.16
N GLU A 772 -2.01 -17.97 -7.89
CA GLU A 772 -0.88 -18.48 -7.11
C GLU A 772 -0.28 -19.72 -7.78
N THR A 773 1.02 -19.94 -7.57
CA THR A 773 1.71 -21.17 -8.02
C THR A 773 1.11 -22.38 -7.32
N ALA A 774 0.45 -23.27 -8.08
CA ALA A 774 -0.13 -24.49 -7.52
C ALA A 774 0.93 -25.35 -6.83
N HIS A 775 0.60 -25.83 -5.63
CA HIS A 775 1.35 -26.90 -4.97
C HIS A 775 0.97 -28.27 -5.54
N THR A 776 1.79 -29.29 -5.30
CA THR A 776 1.57 -30.68 -5.72
C THR A 776 0.11 -31.10 -5.46
N PRO A 777 -0.60 -31.72 -6.42
CA PRO A 777 -2.03 -31.97 -6.32
C PRO A 777 -2.37 -32.73 -5.04
N VAL A 778 -3.24 -32.12 -4.22
CA VAL A 778 -3.74 -32.70 -2.97
C VAL A 778 -4.89 -33.68 -3.24
N ASN A 779 -5.67 -33.43 -4.30
CA ASN A 779 -6.89 -34.18 -4.56
C ASN A 779 -6.65 -35.56 -5.19
N GLN A 780 -7.16 -36.59 -4.51
CA GLN A 780 -7.23 -37.96 -5.01
C GLN A 780 -8.59 -38.17 -5.68
N TYR A 781 -8.59 -38.85 -6.83
CA TYR A 781 -9.82 -39.29 -7.49
C TYR A 781 -9.95 -40.79 -7.28
N ASP A 782 -10.78 -41.18 -6.33
CA ASP A 782 -10.97 -42.56 -5.92
C ASP A 782 -11.89 -43.32 -6.88
N ALA A 783 -12.07 -44.61 -6.57
CA ALA A 783 -12.89 -45.56 -7.32
C ALA A 783 -14.35 -45.07 -7.53
N PRO A 784 -15.06 -45.62 -8.54
CA PRO A 784 -16.41 -45.17 -8.94
C PRO A 784 -17.47 -45.14 -7.82
N ASP A 785 -17.23 -45.87 -6.72
CA ASP A 785 -18.18 -46.06 -5.61
C ASP A 785 -18.00 -45.03 -4.47
N ALA A 786 -17.00 -44.14 -4.56
CA ALA A 786 -16.74 -43.08 -3.58
C ALA A 786 -17.74 -41.91 -3.71
N THR A 787 -18.06 -41.26 -2.60
CA THR A 787 -18.92 -40.06 -2.58
C THR A 787 -18.30 -38.95 -3.43
N ILE A 788 -19.04 -38.44 -4.42
CA ILE A 788 -18.58 -37.35 -5.30
C ILE A 788 -19.19 -36.04 -4.82
N THR A 789 -18.36 -35.02 -4.63
CA THR A 789 -18.79 -33.72 -4.12
C THR A 789 -18.93 -32.71 -5.26
N LEU A 790 -20.14 -32.22 -5.51
CA LEU A 790 -20.37 -31.07 -6.39
C LEU A 790 -20.29 -29.79 -5.56
N LEU A 791 -19.38 -28.89 -5.92
CA LEU A 791 -19.13 -27.65 -5.19
C LEU A 791 -19.64 -26.43 -5.96
N VAL A 792 -20.57 -25.67 -5.37
CA VAL A 792 -21.04 -24.37 -5.88
C VAL A 792 -20.66 -23.30 -4.85
N ALA A 793 -19.82 -22.34 -5.23
CA ALA A 793 -19.35 -21.31 -4.31
C ALA A 793 -19.44 -19.91 -4.93
N SER A 794 -19.84 -18.91 -4.15
CA SER A 794 -19.74 -17.49 -4.53
C SER A 794 -19.74 -16.58 -3.30
N SER A 795 -19.06 -15.44 -3.39
CA SER A 795 -19.11 -14.36 -2.39
C SER A 795 -20.34 -13.47 -2.53
N ASP A 796 -20.95 -13.42 -3.71
CA ASP A 796 -22.17 -12.64 -3.97
C ASP A 796 -23.27 -13.51 -4.61
N THR A 797 -24.46 -12.94 -4.72
CA THR A 797 -25.66 -13.52 -5.31
C THR A 797 -25.41 -13.84 -6.79
N VAL A 798 -25.26 -15.13 -7.10
CA VAL A 798 -25.17 -15.63 -8.47
C VAL A 798 -26.47 -16.35 -8.81
N ARG A 799 -26.93 -16.20 -10.05
CA ARG A 799 -28.07 -16.95 -10.58
C ARG A 799 -27.71 -18.43 -10.62
N VAL A 800 -28.36 -19.21 -9.75
CA VAL A 800 -28.23 -20.68 -9.69
C VAL A 800 -29.57 -21.39 -9.84
N ASP A 801 -30.65 -20.64 -10.07
CA ASP A 801 -32.01 -21.15 -10.28
C ASP A 801 -32.08 -22.13 -11.46
N PHE A 802 -31.35 -21.85 -12.54
CA PHE A 802 -31.36 -22.67 -13.75
C PHE A 802 -30.58 -23.99 -13.64
N ILE A 803 -29.82 -24.21 -12.55
CA ILE A 803 -29.14 -25.51 -12.30
C ILE A 803 -29.90 -26.39 -11.29
N VAL A 804 -30.98 -25.88 -10.67
CA VAL A 804 -31.69 -26.57 -9.59
C VAL A 804 -32.30 -27.90 -10.06
N SER A 805 -32.98 -27.91 -11.21
CA SER A 805 -33.61 -29.13 -11.73
C SER A 805 -32.57 -30.18 -12.10
N ALA A 806 -31.48 -29.76 -12.76
CA ALA A 806 -30.36 -30.64 -13.08
C ALA A 806 -29.72 -31.28 -11.83
N LEU A 807 -29.44 -30.50 -10.79
CA LEU A 807 -28.89 -31.01 -9.53
C LEU A 807 -29.82 -32.02 -8.84
N LYS A 808 -31.14 -31.77 -8.83
CA LYS A 808 -32.13 -32.71 -8.27
C LYS A 808 -32.12 -34.03 -9.02
N ARG A 809 -32.09 -33.98 -10.35
CA ARG A 809 -32.02 -35.18 -11.19
C ARG A 809 -30.73 -35.96 -10.97
N ILE A 810 -29.59 -35.27 -10.88
CA ILE A 810 -28.30 -35.91 -10.58
C ILE A 810 -28.31 -36.62 -9.22
N GLN A 811 -28.89 -36.03 -8.16
CA GLN A 811 -28.98 -36.70 -6.86
C GLN A 811 -29.91 -37.94 -6.88
N GLN A 812 -30.89 -37.96 -7.78
CA GLN A 812 -31.75 -39.13 -7.99
C GLN A 812 -31.03 -40.23 -8.78
N ASP A 813 -30.35 -39.86 -9.86
CA ASP A 813 -29.66 -40.78 -10.75
C ASP A 813 -28.36 -41.33 -10.12
N PHE A 814 -27.71 -40.55 -9.24
CA PHE A 814 -26.45 -40.88 -8.57
C PHE A 814 -26.53 -40.63 -7.06
N PRO A 815 -27.00 -41.62 -6.26
CA PRO A 815 -27.18 -41.46 -4.81
C PRO A 815 -25.89 -41.16 -4.01
N ALA A 816 -24.71 -41.47 -4.58
CA ALA A 816 -23.41 -41.16 -3.99
C ALA A 816 -22.97 -39.69 -4.19
N VAL A 817 -23.77 -38.87 -4.87
CA VAL A 817 -23.45 -37.45 -5.10
C VAL A 817 -23.88 -36.58 -3.91
N ARG A 818 -22.91 -35.88 -3.33
CA ARG A 818 -23.10 -34.83 -2.34
C ARG A 818 -23.00 -33.47 -3.01
N VAL A 819 -23.83 -32.51 -2.61
CA VAL A 819 -23.73 -31.10 -3.05
C VAL A 819 -23.29 -30.24 -1.88
N ILE A 820 -22.25 -29.43 -2.07
CA ILE A 820 -21.80 -28.39 -1.15
C ILE A 820 -22.06 -27.01 -1.77
N GLY A 821 -22.70 -26.13 -1.01
CA GLY A 821 -22.93 -24.74 -1.37
C GLY A 821 -22.23 -23.78 -0.40
N ILE A 822 -21.41 -22.85 -0.90
CA ILE A 822 -20.73 -21.84 -0.08
C ILE A 822 -21.27 -20.45 -0.40
N GLY A 823 -21.64 -19.71 0.63
CA GLY A 823 -22.16 -18.34 0.52
C GLY A 823 -23.62 -18.29 0.00
N PRO A 824 -24.04 -17.17 -0.63
CA PRO A 824 -25.42 -16.98 -1.08
C PRO A 824 -25.99 -18.10 -1.97
N PRO A 825 -25.24 -18.70 -2.91
CA PRO A 825 -25.73 -19.82 -3.70
C PRO A 825 -26.15 -21.04 -2.86
N GLY A 826 -25.41 -21.37 -1.80
CA GLY A 826 -25.73 -22.53 -0.96
C GLY A 826 -27.06 -22.37 -0.24
N GLU A 827 -27.30 -21.18 0.32
CA GLU A 827 -28.56 -20.85 0.99
C GLU A 827 -29.73 -20.84 -0.01
N TYR A 828 -29.52 -20.35 -1.23
CA TYR A 828 -30.54 -20.44 -2.28
C TYR A 828 -30.87 -21.90 -2.61
N LEU A 829 -29.87 -22.73 -2.90
CA LEU A 829 -30.06 -24.15 -3.24
C LEU A 829 -30.81 -24.90 -2.13
N ARG A 830 -30.48 -24.64 -0.86
CA ARG A 830 -31.17 -25.23 0.31
C ARG A 830 -32.66 -24.93 0.30
N ARG A 831 -33.05 -23.68 0.01
CA ARG A 831 -34.47 -23.26 -0.03
C ARG A 831 -35.27 -23.93 -1.14
N THR A 832 -34.60 -24.39 -2.21
CA THR A 832 -35.27 -25.11 -3.30
C THR A 832 -35.58 -26.58 -3.01
N GLY A 833 -35.14 -27.09 -1.84
CA GLY A 833 -35.32 -28.49 -1.43
C GLY A 833 -34.30 -29.46 -2.02
N ILE A 834 -33.17 -28.97 -2.54
CA ILE A 834 -32.00 -29.80 -2.86
C ILE A 834 -31.35 -30.26 -1.54
N ASN A 835 -30.86 -31.50 -1.49
CA ASN A 835 -30.04 -31.97 -0.37
C ASN A 835 -28.63 -31.38 -0.50
N VAL A 836 -28.42 -30.19 0.07
CA VAL A 836 -27.16 -29.44 0.00
C VAL A 836 -26.61 -29.15 1.40
N GLU A 837 -25.33 -29.43 1.56
CA GLU A 837 -24.54 -29.02 2.72
C GLU A 837 -24.08 -27.58 2.49
N THR A 838 -24.44 -26.65 3.38
CA THR A 838 -24.14 -25.23 3.18
C THR A 838 -23.09 -24.72 4.16
N TYR A 839 -22.19 -23.90 3.66
CA TYR A 839 -21.23 -23.16 4.48
C TYR A 839 -21.43 -21.65 4.30
N PRO A 840 -21.18 -20.85 5.35
CA PRO A 840 -21.19 -19.40 5.24
C PRO A 840 -20.11 -18.91 4.27
N MET A 841 -20.17 -17.64 3.90
CA MET A 841 -19.10 -17.00 3.16
C MET A 841 -17.78 -17.14 3.94
N MET A 842 -16.73 -17.55 3.25
CA MET A 842 -15.40 -17.74 3.82
C MET A 842 -14.47 -16.65 3.31
N GLU A 843 -13.60 -16.16 4.19
CA GLU A 843 -12.44 -15.38 3.77
C GLU A 843 -11.58 -16.18 2.79
N TYR A 844 -10.89 -15.49 1.88
CA TYR A 844 -10.24 -16.13 0.73
C TYR A 844 -9.23 -17.21 1.14
N ASP A 845 -8.41 -16.96 2.18
CA ASP A 845 -7.46 -17.97 2.67
C ASP A 845 -8.15 -19.16 3.35
N HIS A 846 -9.26 -18.93 4.05
CA HIS A 846 -10.08 -20.01 4.61
C HIS A 846 -10.75 -20.83 3.51
N PHE A 847 -11.20 -20.17 2.43
CA PHE A 847 -11.76 -20.84 1.26
C PHE A 847 -10.71 -21.75 0.61
N LYS A 848 -9.49 -21.27 0.37
CA LYS A 848 -8.38 -22.10 -0.14
C LYS A 848 -8.08 -23.30 0.77
N ALA A 849 -7.96 -23.05 2.09
CA ALA A 849 -7.74 -24.11 3.07
C ALA A 849 -8.88 -25.14 3.05
N PHE A 850 -10.13 -24.70 2.92
CA PHE A 850 -11.29 -25.56 2.81
C PHE A 850 -11.27 -26.42 1.54
N LEU A 851 -10.95 -25.83 0.38
CA LEU A 851 -10.81 -26.60 -0.87
C LEU A 851 -9.81 -27.75 -0.74
N ALA A 852 -8.72 -27.54 -0.01
CA ALA A 852 -7.68 -28.56 0.21
C ALA A 852 -8.14 -29.71 1.13
N THR A 853 -9.24 -29.55 1.87
CA THR A 853 -9.82 -30.62 2.73
C THR A 853 -10.80 -31.52 2.01
N LEU A 854 -11.25 -31.12 0.81
CA LEU A 854 -12.30 -31.82 0.10
C LEU A 854 -11.69 -32.87 -0.85
N GLU A 855 -12.27 -34.07 -0.84
CA GLU A 855 -11.91 -35.19 -1.72
C GLU A 855 -12.99 -35.39 -2.81
N ASN A 856 -12.60 -35.92 -3.97
CA ASN A 856 -13.51 -36.26 -5.08
C ASN A 856 -14.46 -35.11 -5.49
N VAL A 857 -13.91 -33.90 -5.61
CA VAL A 857 -14.69 -32.69 -5.90
C VAL A 857 -14.81 -32.41 -7.40
N VAL A 858 -15.95 -31.87 -7.81
CA VAL A 858 -16.17 -31.22 -9.11
C VAL A 858 -16.72 -29.82 -8.85
N GLY A 859 -16.05 -28.80 -9.37
CA GLY A 859 -16.49 -27.41 -9.30
C GLY A 859 -17.63 -27.15 -10.28
N ILE A 860 -18.73 -26.60 -9.80
CA ILE A 860 -19.88 -26.18 -10.62
C ILE A 860 -19.93 -24.66 -10.60
N ILE A 861 -19.71 -24.04 -11.76
CA ILE A 861 -19.56 -22.59 -11.91
C ILE A 861 -20.66 -22.06 -12.86
N PRO A 862 -21.89 -21.88 -12.36
CA PRO A 862 -22.97 -21.30 -13.13
C PRO A 862 -22.78 -19.78 -13.28
N LEU A 863 -23.06 -19.26 -14.47
CA LEU A 863 -23.05 -17.84 -14.78
C LEU A 863 -24.10 -17.53 -15.86
N ASP A 864 -24.96 -16.55 -15.61
CA ASP A 864 -25.93 -16.07 -16.59
C ASP A 864 -25.27 -15.18 -17.66
N ASP A 865 -25.85 -15.17 -18.84
CA ASP A 865 -25.35 -14.43 -19.99
C ASP A 865 -25.80 -12.96 -19.96
N SER A 866 -25.00 -12.12 -19.31
CA SER A 866 -25.18 -10.66 -19.25
C SER A 866 -23.90 -9.92 -19.67
N ALA A 867 -24.02 -8.66 -20.11
CA ALA A 867 -22.86 -7.84 -20.48
C ALA A 867 -21.83 -7.75 -19.34
N PHE A 868 -22.32 -7.57 -18.10
CA PHE A 868 -21.51 -7.59 -16.89
C PHE A 868 -20.75 -8.90 -16.70
N ASN A 869 -21.45 -10.03 -16.80
CA ASN A 869 -20.85 -11.34 -16.58
C ASN A 869 -19.84 -11.73 -17.67
N ARG A 870 -20.08 -11.34 -18.93
CA ARG A 870 -19.13 -11.53 -20.03
C ARG A 870 -17.80 -10.81 -19.79
N CYS A 871 -17.80 -9.74 -19.00
CA CYS A 871 -16.60 -8.96 -18.67
C CYS A 871 -15.84 -9.49 -17.45
N LYS A 872 -16.44 -10.40 -16.66
CA LYS A 872 -15.81 -10.96 -15.45
C LYS A 872 -14.56 -11.74 -15.78
N SER A 873 -13.72 -11.97 -14.78
CA SER A 873 -12.56 -12.86 -14.86
C SER A 873 -12.89 -14.31 -14.48
N ALA A 874 -12.18 -15.27 -15.06
CA ALA A 874 -12.34 -16.70 -14.78
C ALA A 874 -11.65 -17.16 -13.47
N ILE A 875 -11.54 -16.28 -12.45
CA ILE A 875 -10.81 -16.54 -11.20
C ILE A 875 -11.23 -17.88 -10.57
N LYS A 876 -12.54 -18.14 -10.49
CA LYS A 876 -13.06 -19.36 -9.84
C LYS A 876 -12.63 -20.65 -10.54
N PHE A 877 -12.47 -20.61 -11.86
CA PHE A 877 -11.90 -21.73 -12.62
C PHE A 877 -10.42 -21.91 -12.27
N PHE A 878 -9.66 -20.82 -12.13
CA PHE A 878 -8.25 -20.86 -11.74
C PHE A 878 -8.07 -21.38 -10.31
N ASP A 879 -8.89 -20.92 -9.35
CA ASP A 879 -8.87 -21.37 -7.96
C ASP A 879 -9.09 -22.89 -7.87
N PHE A 880 -10.07 -23.40 -8.61
CA PHE A 880 -10.30 -24.85 -8.68
C PHE A 880 -9.15 -25.57 -9.39
N ALA A 881 -8.65 -25.05 -10.50
CA ALA A 881 -7.55 -25.65 -11.25
C ALA A 881 -6.27 -25.79 -10.40
N VAL A 882 -5.88 -24.77 -9.62
CA VAL A 882 -4.67 -24.84 -8.77
C VAL A 882 -4.82 -25.79 -7.58
N HIS A 883 -6.04 -26.14 -7.18
CA HIS A 883 -6.32 -27.17 -6.18
C HIS A 883 -6.54 -28.56 -6.79
N GLY A 884 -6.36 -28.70 -8.10
CA GLY A 884 -6.65 -29.95 -8.82
C GLY A 884 -8.13 -30.32 -8.71
N ILE A 885 -9.03 -29.36 -8.93
CA ILE A 885 -10.48 -29.58 -8.96
C ILE A 885 -10.96 -29.33 -10.41
N PRO A 886 -11.51 -30.35 -11.10
CA PRO A 886 -12.09 -30.16 -12.43
C PRO A 886 -13.37 -29.33 -12.32
N SER A 887 -13.63 -28.50 -13.32
CA SER A 887 -14.76 -27.57 -13.30
C SER A 887 -15.70 -27.78 -14.49
N ILE A 888 -17.00 -27.61 -14.23
CA ILE A 888 -18.06 -27.45 -15.22
C ILE A 888 -18.55 -26.01 -15.11
N CYS A 889 -18.46 -25.26 -16.21
CA CYS A 889 -18.80 -23.85 -16.26
C CYS A 889 -19.92 -23.60 -17.26
N SER A 890 -20.64 -22.49 -17.11
CA SER A 890 -21.52 -21.99 -18.17
C SER A 890 -20.71 -21.63 -19.43
N ASP A 891 -21.25 -21.92 -20.62
CA ASP A 891 -20.71 -21.54 -21.92
C ASP A 891 -20.96 -20.06 -22.22
N VAL A 892 -20.31 -19.22 -21.42
CA VAL A 892 -20.37 -17.75 -21.49
C VAL A 892 -18.96 -17.25 -21.20
N GLN A 893 -18.58 -16.10 -21.79
CA GLN A 893 -17.36 -15.40 -21.37
C GLN A 893 -17.45 -15.09 -19.86
N PRO A 894 -16.35 -15.23 -19.10
CA PRO A 894 -14.98 -15.51 -19.55
C PRO A 894 -14.63 -16.99 -19.73
N TYR A 895 -15.53 -17.93 -19.42
CA TYR A 895 -15.16 -19.35 -19.33
C TYR A 895 -14.84 -19.97 -20.68
N ASN A 896 -15.58 -19.63 -21.73
CA ASN A 896 -15.31 -20.16 -23.08
C ASN A 896 -14.07 -19.55 -23.76
N ASP A 897 -13.47 -18.49 -23.20
CA ASP A 897 -12.17 -17.98 -23.64
C ASP A 897 -11.00 -18.80 -23.07
N VAL A 898 -11.20 -19.51 -21.94
CA VAL A 898 -10.14 -20.23 -21.21
C VAL A 898 -10.35 -21.74 -21.13
N ILE A 899 -11.56 -22.23 -21.41
CA ILE A 899 -11.92 -23.65 -21.41
C ILE A 899 -12.04 -24.18 -22.83
N GLU A 900 -11.19 -25.15 -23.16
CA GLU A 900 -11.40 -26.04 -24.28
C GLU A 900 -12.25 -27.23 -23.80
N ASN A 901 -13.52 -27.25 -24.23
CA ASN A 901 -14.53 -28.19 -23.72
C ASN A 901 -14.08 -29.65 -23.83
N GLY A 902 -14.13 -30.38 -22.71
CA GLY A 902 -13.69 -31.78 -22.59
C GLY A 902 -12.19 -31.96 -22.39
N GLN A 903 -11.37 -30.90 -22.54
CA GLN A 903 -9.92 -30.96 -22.34
C GLN A 903 -9.53 -30.48 -20.95
N ASN A 904 -9.74 -29.20 -20.65
CA ASN A 904 -9.33 -28.56 -19.38
C ASN A 904 -10.53 -28.07 -18.54
N GLY A 905 -11.76 -28.34 -18.99
CA GLY A 905 -13.01 -28.10 -18.28
C GLY A 905 -14.19 -28.62 -19.10
N LEU A 906 -15.40 -28.54 -18.58
CA LEU A 906 -16.62 -28.73 -19.37
C LEU A 906 -17.41 -27.42 -19.44
N LEU A 907 -18.06 -27.19 -20.58
CA LEU A 907 -18.95 -26.07 -20.82
C LEU A 907 -20.41 -26.57 -20.93
N SER A 908 -21.34 -25.82 -20.33
CA SER A 908 -22.78 -26.07 -20.38
C SER A 908 -23.51 -24.87 -20.95
N ALA A 909 -24.42 -25.07 -21.92
CA ALA A 909 -25.20 -23.98 -22.52
C ALA A 909 -26.32 -23.43 -21.61
N ASN A 910 -26.25 -23.69 -20.31
CA ASN A 910 -27.23 -23.29 -19.30
C ASN A 910 -28.64 -23.90 -19.47
N THR A 911 -28.74 -25.04 -20.17
CA THR A 911 -29.95 -25.85 -20.20
C THR A 911 -29.90 -26.95 -19.15
N GLU A 912 -31.06 -27.44 -18.69
CA GLU A 912 -31.13 -28.56 -17.75
C GLU A 912 -30.41 -29.80 -18.30
N ASP A 913 -30.68 -30.16 -19.55
CA ASP A 913 -30.11 -31.35 -20.18
C ASP A 913 -28.58 -31.25 -20.34
N ASP A 914 -28.05 -30.07 -20.70
CA ASP A 914 -26.59 -29.88 -20.79
C ASP A 914 -25.91 -29.97 -19.43
N TRP A 915 -26.51 -29.38 -18.38
CA TRP A 915 -25.99 -29.52 -17.02
C TRP A 915 -26.02 -30.97 -16.55
N VAL A 916 -27.11 -31.70 -16.78
CA VAL A 916 -27.21 -33.13 -16.45
C VAL A 916 -26.16 -33.93 -17.21
N ALA A 917 -25.97 -33.69 -18.52
CA ALA A 917 -24.99 -34.40 -19.33
C ALA A 917 -23.55 -34.13 -18.85
N ALA A 918 -23.19 -32.86 -18.62
CA ALA A 918 -21.85 -32.49 -18.17
C ALA A 918 -21.54 -33.04 -16.77
N ILE A 919 -22.49 -32.93 -15.82
CA ILE A 919 -22.32 -33.46 -14.48
C ILE A 919 -22.23 -34.99 -14.53
N SER A 920 -23.10 -35.66 -15.29
CA SER A 920 -23.06 -37.12 -15.45
C SER A 920 -21.72 -37.59 -16.02
N ALA A 921 -21.14 -36.89 -16.99
CA ALA A 921 -19.82 -37.21 -17.55
C ALA A 921 -18.69 -37.12 -16.52
N MET A 922 -18.74 -36.11 -15.63
CA MET A 922 -17.78 -35.96 -14.54
C MET A 922 -18.04 -36.95 -13.40
N VAL A 923 -19.29 -37.35 -13.15
CA VAL A 923 -19.66 -38.29 -12.10
C VAL A 923 -19.30 -39.73 -12.49
N ALA A 924 -19.56 -40.13 -13.74
CA ALA A 924 -19.53 -41.52 -14.18
C ALA A 924 -18.14 -42.08 -14.60
N GLY A 925 -17.07 -41.28 -14.70
CA GLY A 925 -15.87 -41.73 -15.42
C GLY A 925 -14.50 -41.17 -15.02
N PRO A 926 -13.42 -41.61 -15.71
CA PRO A 926 -12.02 -41.25 -15.44
C PRO A 926 -11.63 -39.83 -15.89
N LEU A 927 -12.56 -39.08 -16.49
CA LEU A 927 -12.31 -37.77 -17.09
C LEU A 927 -11.86 -36.72 -16.05
N ARG A 928 -12.37 -36.78 -14.81
CA ARG A 928 -12.07 -35.82 -13.72
C ARG A 928 -10.58 -35.56 -13.56
N LYS A 929 -9.79 -36.63 -13.45
CA LYS A 929 -8.35 -36.56 -13.25
C LYS A 929 -7.62 -35.91 -14.42
N ALA A 930 -7.97 -36.31 -15.64
CA ALA A 930 -7.35 -35.77 -16.85
C ALA A 930 -7.68 -34.28 -17.04
N VAL A 931 -8.93 -33.90 -16.82
CA VAL A 931 -9.40 -32.52 -16.95
C VAL A 931 -8.74 -31.62 -15.90
N ALA A 932 -8.73 -32.04 -14.63
CA ALA A 932 -8.11 -31.24 -13.57
C ALA A 932 -6.62 -31.03 -13.78
N HIS A 933 -5.90 -32.08 -14.22
CA HIS A 933 -4.48 -31.96 -14.51
C HIS A 933 -4.20 -30.96 -15.66
N ARG A 934 -4.98 -31.02 -16.75
CA ARG A 934 -4.83 -30.07 -17.86
C ARG A 934 -5.24 -28.66 -17.47
N ALA A 935 -6.30 -28.49 -16.67
CA ALA A 935 -6.70 -27.20 -16.11
C ALA A 935 -5.57 -26.57 -15.32
N MET A 936 -4.95 -27.33 -14.41
CA MET A 936 -3.82 -26.87 -13.60
C MET A 936 -2.62 -26.44 -14.47
N GLN A 937 -2.23 -27.27 -15.45
CA GLN A 937 -1.14 -26.95 -16.37
C GLN A 937 -1.42 -25.70 -17.19
N PHE A 938 -2.65 -25.53 -17.68
CA PHE A 938 -3.06 -24.36 -18.41
C PHE A 938 -2.98 -23.10 -17.54
N THR A 939 -3.55 -23.13 -16.33
CA THR A 939 -3.55 -21.99 -15.40
C THR A 939 -2.12 -21.59 -15.01
N GLN A 940 -1.25 -22.55 -14.69
CA GLN A 940 0.17 -22.30 -14.39
C GLN A 940 0.94 -21.71 -15.58
N ARG A 941 0.57 -22.06 -16.81
CA ARG A 941 1.26 -21.57 -18.01
C ARG A 941 0.78 -20.17 -18.42
N GLU A 942 -0.53 -19.94 -18.41
CA GLU A 942 -1.13 -18.72 -18.93
C GLU A 942 -1.25 -17.61 -17.87
N PHE A 943 -1.55 -17.94 -16.61
CA PHE A 943 -1.90 -16.99 -15.55
C PHE A 943 -0.87 -16.93 -14.42
N ASN A 944 0.38 -17.33 -14.68
CA ASN A 944 1.44 -17.19 -13.69
C ASN A 944 1.86 -15.74 -13.46
N LEU A 945 2.38 -15.52 -12.25
CA LEU A 945 2.78 -14.22 -11.76
C LEU A 945 3.83 -13.49 -12.63
N ASN A 946 4.76 -14.23 -13.27
CA ASN A 946 5.76 -13.61 -14.14
C ASN A 946 5.12 -12.98 -15.39
N ARG A 947 4.13 -13.66 -15.96
CA ARG A 947 3.41 -13.19 -17.15
C ARG A 947 2.56 -11.96 -16.85
N VAL A 948 1.85 -11.97 -15.72
CA VAL A 948 1.06 -10.81 -15.28
C VAL A 948 1.97 -9.63 -14.92
N ALA A 949 3.12 -9.88 -14.28
CA ALA A 949 4.12 -8.86 -14.01
C ALA A 949 4.69 -8.25 -15.31
N ALA A 950 4.86 -9.04 -16.37
CA ALA A 950 5.27 -8.53 -17.68
C ALA A 950 4.19 -7.61 -18.29
N ALA A 951 2.91 -7.96 -18.18
CA ALA A 951 1.83 -7.07 -18.63
C ALA A 951 1.85 -5.73 -17.87
N TRP A 952 2.07 -5.75 -16.55
CA TRP A 952 2.25 -4.51 -15.77
C TRP A 952 3.51 -3.74 -16.16
N HIS A 953 4.61 -4.43 -16.51
CA HIS A 953 5.80 -3.78 -17.05
C HIS A 953 5.49 -3.01 -18.33
N ASP A 954 4.70 -3.58 -19.24
CA ASP A 954 4.31 -2.93 -20.49
C ASP A 954 3.50 -1.65 -20.23
N VAL A 955 2.60 -1.64 -19.24
CA VAL A 955 1.86 -0.43 -18.84
C VAL A 955 2.81 0.64 -18.33
N LEU A 956 3.69 0.26 -17.40
CA LEU A 956 4.56 1.20 -16.69
C LEU A 956 5.68 1.75 -17.59
N ASP A 957 6.21 0.97 -18.54
CA ASP A 957 7.28 1.39 -19.45
C ASP A 957 6.76 2.22 -20.64
N ASN A 958 5.57 1.89 -21.17
CA ASN A 958 5.02 2.62 -22.32
C ASN A 958 4.54 4.05 -22.00
N ARG A 959 4.49 4.47 -20.72
CA ARG A 959 4.12 5.83 -20.29
C ARG A 959 4.88 6.95 -21.03
N LYS A 960 6.13 6.70 -21.44
CA LYS A 960 6.97 7.69 -22.14
C LYS A 960 6.59 7.91 -23.61
N LYS A 961 5.79 7.02 -24.19
CA LYS A 961 5.36 7.05 -25.60
C LYS A 961 3.92 7.57 -25.77
N LEU A 962 3.15 7.60 -24.70
CA LEU A 962 1.75 8.03 -24.73
C LEU A 962 1.68 9.56 -24.76
N GLN A 963 0.98 10.13 -25.73
CA GLN A 963 0.66 11.55 -25.72
C GLN A 963 -0.32 11.80 -24.57
N ARG A 964 0.00 12.76 -23.69
CA ARG A 964 -0.96 13.26 -22.70
C ARG A 964 -2.20 13.76 -23.45
N LEU A 965 -3.38 13.24 -23.10
CA LEU A 965 -4.63 13.83 -23.55
C LEU A 965 -4.69 15.25 -22.98
N PRO A 966 -4.92 16.29 -23.81
CA PRO A 966 -5.12 17.63 -23.29
C PRO A 966 -6.42 17.64 -22.49
N ALA A 967 -6.32 17.83 -21.18
CA ALA A 967 -7.48 18.05 -20.33
C ALA A 967 -8.22 19.32 -20.81
N GLU A 968 -9.43 19.17 -21.34
CA GLU A 968 -10.32 20.33 -21.50
C GLU A 968 -10.81 20.76 -20.11
N PRO A 969 -10.58 22.01 -19.68
CA PRO A 969 -11.05 22.47 -18.38
C PRO A 969 -12.59 22.56 -18.37
N LEU A 970 -13.21 21.71 -17.57
CA LEU A 970 -14.67 21.62 -17.45
C LEU A 970 -15.29 22.91 -16.88
N ARG A 971 -16.21 23.52 -17.62
CA ARG A 971 -17.04 24.66 -17.16
C ARG A 971 -18.27 24.16 -16.41
N LEU A 972 -18.19 24.11 -15.08
CA LEU A 972 -19.36 23.91 -14.22
C LEU A 972 -20.21 25.20 -14.10
N PRO A 973 -21.54 25.11 -13.93
CA PRO A 973 -22.41 26.28 -13.75
C PRO A 973 -21.94 27.17 -12.59
N THR A 974 -21.83 28.46 -12.89
CA THR A 974 -21.29 29.50 -12.01
C THR A 974 -22.27 29.88 -10.91
N VAL A 975 -22.00 29.42 -9.69
CA VAL A 975 -22.22 30.20 -8.46
C VAL A 975 -20.99 29.97 -7.57
N LEU A 976 -20.28 31.07 -7.25
CA LEU A 976 -19.05 31.22 -6.48
C LEU A 976 -17.72 30.87 -7.20
N GLY A 977 -16.79 31.85 -7.21
CA GLY A 977 -15.57 31.85 -8.01
C GLY A 977 -14.42 30.93 -7.55
N PRO A 978 -13.39 30.74 -8.41
CA PRO A 978 -12.45 29.60 -8.34
C PRO A 978 -11.60 29.54 -7.07
N SER A 979 -11.15 30.68 -6.55
CA SER A 979 -10.28 30.75 -5.36
C SER A 979 -11.02 30.48 -4.05
N ARG A 980 -12.36 30.65 -4.02
CA ARG A 980 -13.19 30.31 -2.85
C ARG A 980 -13.64 28.84 -2.87
N ARG A 981 -13.74 28.21 -4.04
CA ARG A 981 -14.02 26.77 -4.19
C ARG A 981 -12.87 25.89 -3.70
N LYS A 982 -11.61 26.22 -4.04
CA LYS A 982 -10.42 25.48 -3.56
C LYS A 982 -10.29 25.54 -2.03
N LEU A 983 -10.53 26.72 -1.44
CA LEU A 983 -10.42 26.92 0.01
C LEU A 983 -11.55 26.19 0.78
N LEU A 984 -12.78 26.20 0.29
CA LEU A 984 -13.89 25.48 0.92
C LEU A 984 -13.79 23.96 0.69
N ALA A 985 -13.39 23.48 -0.48
CA ALA A 985 -13.22 22.04 -0.72
C ALA A 985 -12.05 21.43 0.07
N HIS A 986 -10.94 22.17 0.27
CA HIS A 986 -9.83 21.73 1.12
C HIS A 986 -10.12 21.86 2.63
N LEU A 987 -11.04 22.73 3.06
CA LEU A 987 -11.38 22.87 4.49
C LEU A 987 -12.55 21.96 4.93
N LEU A 988 -13.23 21.29 3.99
CA LEU A 988 -14.47 20.55 4.24
C LEU A 988 -14.36 19.03 4.04
N THR A 989 -13.17 18.44 3.90
CA THR A 989 -13.04 16.97 4.02
C THR A 989 -12.63 16.58 5.46
N PRO A 990 -13.18 15.49 6.02
CA PRO A 990 -12.82 15.00 7.36
C PRO A 990 -11.31 14.73 7.53
N ALA A 991 -10.66 14.27 6.46
CA ALA A 991 -9.21 14.02 6.42
C ALA A 991 -8.40 15.33 6.41
N SER A 992 -8.83 16.36 5.69
CA SER A 992 -8.15 17.67 5.64
C SER A 992 -8.20 18.39 6.99
N TYR A 993 -9.26 18.20 7.77
CA TYR A 993 -9.35 18.73 9.14
C TYR A 993 -8.38 18.02 10.08
N TYR A 994 -8.33 16.69 10.04
CA TYR A 994 -7.37 15.87 10.80
C TYR A 994 -5.92 16.24 10.45
N TYR A 995 -5.63 16.44 9.16
CA TYR A 995 -4.28 16.79 8.67
C TYR A 995 -3.90 18.25 8.99
N ALA A 996 -4.82 19.20 8.85
CA ALA A 996 -4.59 20.59 9.25
C ALA A 996 -4.36 20.69 10.77
N PHE A 997 -5.17 19.98 11.58
CA PHE A 997 -5.01 19.90 13.03
C PHE A 997 -3.65 19.30 13.43
N ARG A 998 -3.18 18.28 12.71
CA ARG A 998 -1.89 17.62 12.94
C ARG A 998 -0.69 18.46 12.49
N ILE A 999 -0.75 19.13 11.33
CA ILE A 999 0.30 20.05 10.85
C ILE A 999 0.41 21.27 11.76
N LEU A 1000 -0.73 21.85 12.14
CA LEU A 1000 -0.78 22.95 13.10
C LEU A 1000 -0.09 22.54 14.41
N ARG A 1001 -0.31 21.29 14.87
CA ARG A 1001 0.16 20.71 16.15
C ARG A 1001 1.65 20.46 16.23
N VAL A 1002 2.28 20.12 15.12
CA VAL A 1002 3.70 19.75 15.12
C VAL A 1002 4.60 20.91 14.65
N ASN A 1003 4.09 21.78 13.76
CA ASN A 1003 4.96 22.66 12.95
C ASN A 1003 4.64 24.15 13.03
N GLY A 1004 3.56 24.55 13.71
CA GLY A 1004 3.19 25.96 13.93
C GLY A 1004 2.56 26.67 12.71
N LEU A 1005 1.96 27.83 12.98
CA LEU A 1005 1.16 28.61 12.01
C LEU A 1005 2.01 29.12 10.84
N ASP A 1006 3.27 29.47 11.08
CA ASP A 1006 4.15 30.03 10.05
C ASP A 1006 4.51 28.99 8.97
N GLN A 1007 4.65 27.71 9.33
CA GLN A 1007 4.81 26.66 8.32
C GLN A 1007 3.52 26.40 7.54
N LEU A 1008 2.35 26.42 8.20
CA LEU A 1008 1.07 26.29 7.48
C LEU A 1008 0.88 27.46 6.51
N VAL A 1009 1.18 28.70 6.92
CA VAL A 1009 1.10 29.90 6.08
C VAL A 1009 2.15 29.87 4.97
N ASN A 1010 3.37 29.40 5.22
CA ASN A 1010 4.40 29.26 4.18
C ASN A 1010 4.06 28.14 3.19
N ARG A 1011 3.43 27.05 3.63
CA ARG A 1011 2.93 25.98 2.75
C ARG A 1011 1.73 26.46 1.92
N ILE A 1012 0.81 27.21 2.52
CA ILE A 1012 -0.30 27.87 1.82
C ILE A 1012 0.22 28.90 0.82
N LYS A 1013 1.24 29.70 1.18
CA LYS A 1013 1.89 30.67 0.27
C LYS A 1013 2.76 30.03 -0.81
N SER A 1014 3.25 28.81 -0.62
CA SER A 1014 3.96 28.06 -1.66
C SER A 1014 3.01 27.33 -2.62
N VAL A 1015 1.75 27.17 -2.23
CA VAL A 1015 0.68 26.50 -2.99
C VAL A 1015 -0.25 27.52 -3.68
N MET A 1016 -0.33 28.75 -3.16
CA MET A 1016 -0.87 29.93 -3.85
C MET A 1016 0.13 30.51 -4.85
#